data_AF-A0A1A8L6R6-F1
#
_entry.id   AF-A0A1A8L6R6-F1
#
_cell.length_a   1.000
_cell.length_b   1.000
_cell.length_c   1.000
_cell.angle_alpha   90.00
_cell.angle_beta   90.00
_cell.angle_gamma   90.00
#
_symmetry.space_group_name_H-M   'P 1'
#
loop_
_entity.id
_entity.type
_entity.pdbx_description
1 polymer ?
#
loop_
_entity_poly.entity_id
_entity_poly.type
_entity_poly.pdbx_seq_one_letter_code
_entity_poly.pdbx_strand_id
1 'polypeptide(L)'
;EAKLTDQLPLIIVCDRFDFVHDLVLYLYRNNLQKYIEIYVQKVNPSRLPVVVGGLLDVDCSEDVIKSLILVVRGQFSTDELVAEVEKRNRLKLLLPWLESRIHEGCEEPATHNALAKIYIDSNNNPERFLRENPYYDSCVVGKYCEKRDPHLACVAYERGQCDQELINVCNENSLFKSLSRYLVRRKDPELWASVLLESNPFRRPLIDQVVQTALSETQDPEEVSVTVKAFMTADLPNELIELLEKIVLDNSVFSEHRNLQNLLILTAIKADHTRVMEYINRLDNYDAPDIANIAISNELFEEAFAIFKKFDVNTSAVQVLIEHIGNLDRAYEFAERCNEPAVWSQLAKAQLQKELVKEAIDSYIKADDPSAYMEVVQAADKSGNWEDLVKFLQMARKKARESYVETELIFALAKTNRLAELEEFINGPNNAHIQQVGDRCYDEKMFEAAKLLYNNVSNFGRLASTLVHLGEYQAAVDGARKANSTRTWKEVCFACVDGQEFRLAQMCGLHIVVHADELEELINYYQDRGYFEELITMLEAALGLERAHMGMFTELAILYSKFKPQKMREHLELFWSRVNIPKVLRAAEQAHLWAELVFLYDKYEEFDNAIITMMTHPTDAWKEGQFKDIITKVANVELYYKAVQFYLEFKPLLLNDLLMVLSPRLDHSRAVNYFSKVKQLPLVKPYLRSVQNHNNKSVNEALNNLFITEEDYQALRTSIDAYDNFDNISLAQRMEKHELIEFRRIAAYLFKGNNRWKQSVELCKKDKLYKDAMQYASESKDIELAEELLAWFLQENKKECFAACLFSCYDLLRPDVVLETAWRHNIMDFSMPYFIQVMREYLSKVDKLETSESVRKEEEQATETQPIVYGTPQLMLTAGPSVPVPPQQPYGYGYQAPAGYTQPAAQPGFGYGM
;
A
#
# COMPACT_ATOMS: atom_id res chain seq x y z
N GLU A 1 40.42 24.99 104.80
CA GLU A 1 41.14 25.46 106.01
C GLU A 1 42.37 26.31 105.73
N ALA A 2 43.12 26.09 104.63
CA ALA A 2 44.11 27.08 104.18
C ALA A 2 43.40 28.38 103.75
N LYS A 3 43.69 29.51 104.42
CA LYS A 3 43.19 30.84 104.03
C LYS A 3 44.06 31.40 102.90
N LEU A 4 43.67 31.15 101.65
CA LEU A 4 44.30 31.75 100.47
C LEU A 4 44.00 33.25 100.43
N THR A 5 45.03 34.04 100.09
CA THR A 5 44.96 35.51 99.98
C THR A 5 44.30 36.00 98.69
N ASP A 6 44.22 35.16 97.66
CA ASP A 6 43.42 35.37 96.45
C ASP A 6 42.54 34.14 96.22
N GLN A 7 41.23 34.35 96.01
CA GLN A 7 40.23 33.29 95.90
C GLN A 7 39.74 33.05 94.47
N LEU A 8 40.22 33.81 93.48
CA LEU A 8 39.89 33.58 92.07
C LEU A 8 40.14 32.12 91.60
N PRO A 9 41.24 31.43 91.99
CA PRO A 9 41.44 30.03 91.60
C PRO A 9 40.40 29.08 92.19
N LEU A 10 39.91 29.35 93.41
CA LEU A 10 38.88 28.53 94.07
C LEU A 10 37.55 28.65 93.34
N ILE A 11 37.17 29.88 92.96
CA ILE A 11 35.95 30.18 92.20
C ILE A 11 35.94 29.42 90.86
N ILE A 12 37.04 29.48 90.10
CA ILE A 12 37.17 28.80 88.79
C ILE A 12 37.10 27.27 88.93
N VAL A 13 37.66 26.70 90.00
CA VAL A 13 37.57 25.25 90.27
C VAL A 13 36.15 24.84 90.66
N CYS A 14 35.49 25.58 91.56
CA CYS A 14 34.11 25.27 91.97
C CYS A 14 33.10 25.43 90.83
N ASP A 15 33.27 26.43 89.95
CA ASP A 15 32.46 26.60 88.73
C ASP A 15 32.65 25.42 87.77
N ARG A 16 33.90 24.97 87.56
CA ARG A 16 34.22 23.84 86.67
C ARG A 16 33.68 22.49 87.15
N PHE A 17 33.41 22.34 88.44
CA PHE A 17 32.87 21.10 89.04
C PHE A 17 31.41 21.26 89.53
N ASP A 18 30.71 22.33 89.12
CA ASP A 18 29.30 22.61 89.44
C ASP A 18 28.92 22.71 90.94
N PHE A 19 29.90 22.86 91.85
CA PHE A 19 29.68 23.10 93.29
C PHE A 19 29.35 24.58 93.59
N VAL A 20 28.50 25.20 92.78
CA VAL A 20 28.18 26.64 92.85
C VAL A 20 27.40 26.99 94.12
N HIS A 21 26.46 26.14 94.55
CA HIS A 21 25.67 26.36 95.76
C HIS A 21 26.56 26.36 97.03
N ASP A 22 27.45 25.38 97.15
CA ASP A 22 28.39 25.28 98.28
C ASP A 22 29.46 26.39 98.24
N LEU A 23 29.87 26.85 97.06
CA LEU A 23 30.72 28.03 96.89
C LEU A 23 30.06 29.29 97.43
N VAL A 24 28.78 29.54 97.10
CA VAL A 24 28.02 30.70 97.60
C VAL A 24 27.88 30.64 99.13
N LEU A 25 27.57 29.47 99.69
CA LEU A 25 27.53 29.23 101.14
C LEU A 25 28.89 29.54 101.80
N TYR A 26 30.00 29.11 101.19
CA TYR A 26 31.35 29.34 101.70
C TYR A 26 31.80 30.80 101.61
N LEU A 27 31.55 31.48 100.48
CA LEU A 27 31.91 32.88 100.28
C LEU A 27 31.11 33.81 101.20
N TYR A 28 29.82 33.52 101.41
CA TYR A 28 28.97 34.30 102.32
C TYR A 28 29.41 34.16 103.78
N ARG A 29 29.64 32.93 104.27
CA ARG A 29 30.10 32.68 105.65
C ARG A 29 31.44 33.33 105.99
N ASN A 30 32.25 33.68 104.99
CA ASN A 30 33.53 34.38 105.16
C ASN A 30 33.44 35.90 104.92
N ASN A 31 32.24 36.48 104.75
CA ASN A 31 31.99 37.90 104.46
C ASN A 31 32.63 38.41 103.14
N LEU A 32 32.77 37.56 102.12
CA LEU A 32 33.44 37.87 100.85
C LEU A 32 32.45 38.22 99.73
N GLN A 33 31.45 39.06 100.02
CA GLN A 33 30.35 39.43 99.11
C GLN A 33 30.84 39.95 97.74
N LYS A 34 31.89 40.79 97.72
CA LYS A 34 32.48 41.32 96.47
C LYS A 34 32.98 40.23 95.51
N TYR A 35 33.38 39.06 96.02
CA TYR A 35 33.79 37.94 95.18
C TYR A 35 32.60 37.19 94.57
N ILE A 36 31.42 37.22 95.21
CA ILE A 36 30.17 36.73 94.63
C ILE A 36 29.74 37.65 93.48
N GLU A 37 29.78 38.97 93.67
CA GLU A 37 29.53 39.95 92.61
C GLU A 37 30.50 39.77 91.43
N ILE A 38 31.79 39.62 91.69
CA ILE A 38 32.82 39.37 90.65
C ILE A 38 32.59 38.05 89.92
N TYR A 39 32.21 36.97 90.62
CA TYR A 39 31.90 35.67 90.02
C TYR A 39 30.76 35.80 88.99
N VAL A 40 29.64 36.39 89.40
CA VAL A 40 28.46 36.53 88.53
C VAL A 40 28.69 37.54 87.40
N GLN A 41 29.46 38.61 87.62
CA GLN A 41 29.76 39.61 86.58
C GLN A 41 30.83 39.17 85.57
N LYS A 42 31.89 38.47 85.99
CA LYS A 42 33.10 38.24 85.17
C LYS A 42 33.40 36.79 84.82
N VAL A 43 32.88 35.82 85.57
CA VAL A 43 33.20 34.40 85.35
C VAL A 43 32.08 33.72 84.57
N ASN A 44 30.84 33.74 85.09
CA ASN A 44 29.73 33.05 84.44
C ASN A 44 28.34 33.66 84.79
N PRO A 45 27.82 34.60 83.99
CA PRO A 45 26.50 35.20 84.21
C PRO A 45 25.34 34.19 84.16
N SER A 46 25.51 33.10 83.41
CA SER A 46 24.47 32.10 83.13
C SER A 46 23.97 31.34 84.36
N ARG A 47 24.79 31.27 85.42
CA ARG A 47 24.46 30.57 86.69
C ARG A 47 23.73 31.45 87.71
N LEU A 48 23.31 32.67 87.34
CA LEU A 48 22.59 33.60 88.23
C LEU A 48 21.40 32.97 88.98
N PRO A 49 20.48 32.17 88.36
CA PRO A 49 19.32 31.63 89.07
C PRO A 49 19.71 30.73 90.25
N VAL A 50 20.75 29.90 90.09
CA VAL A 50 21.27 29.02 91.14
C VAL A 50 21.97 29.81 92.25
N VAL A 51 22.66 30.90 91.90
CA VAL A 51 23.27 31.82 92.89
C VAL A 51 22.19 32.57 93.68
N VAL A 52 21.11 33.03 93.03
CA VAL A 52 19.95 33.66 93.71
C VAL A 52 19.26 32.64 94.62
N GLY A 53 19.06 31.40 94.18
CA GLY A 53 18.59 30.30 95.03
C GLY A 53 19.48 30.08 96.25
N GLY A 54 20.80 30.01 96.06
CA GLY A 54 21.76 29.89 97.16
C GLY A 54 21.78 31.09 98.12
N LEU A 55 21.58 32.32 97.64
CA LEU A 55 21.48 33.52 98.49
C LEU A 55 20.15 33.58 99.27
N LEU A 56 19.07 33.05 98.71
CA LEU A 56 17.76 32.93 99.36
C LEU A 56 17.75 31.85 100.46
N ASP A 57 18.57 30.81 100.38
CA ASP A 57 18.70 29.78 101.43
C ASP A 57 19.50 30.25 102.66
N VAL A 58 20.17 31.41 102.56
CA VAL A 58 21.05 31.95 103.62
C VAL A 58 20.45 33.23 104.25
N ASP A 59 19.18 33.54 103.93
CA ASP A 59 18.48 34.77 104.33
C ASP A 59 19.33 36.04 104.14
N CYS A 60 19.92 36.18 102.94
CA CYS A 60 20.57 37.42 102.55
C CYS A 60 19.56 38.57 102.44
N SER A 61 19.99 39.81 102.68
CA SER A 61 19.09 40.96 102.60
C SER A 61 18.56 41.17 101.19
N GLU A 62 17.27 41.46 101.08
CA GLU A 62 16.58 41.59 99.79
C GLU A 62 17.22 42.64 98.89
N ASP A 63 17.80 43.70 99.46
CA ASP A 63 18.42 44.79 98.72
C ASP A 63 19.72 44.37 98.03
N VAL A 64 20.44 43.38 98.58
CA VAL A 64 21.61 42.76 97.94
C VAL A 64 21.18 41.84 96.80
N ILE A 65 20.07 41.12 96.95
CA ILE A 65 19.52 40.29 95.87
C ILE A 65 18.98 41.18 94.73
N LYS A 66 18.25 42.25 95.06
CA LYS A 66 17.74 43.24 94.09
C LYS A 66 18.89 43.95 93.37
N SER A 67 19.94 44.38 94.06
CA SER A 67 21.09 45.03 93.42
C SER A 67 21.88 44.06 92.53
N LEU A 68 22.07 42.81 92.96
CA LEU A 68 22.77 41.79 92.18
C LEU A 68 22.00 41.41 90.90
N ILE A 69 20.67 41.33 90.95
CA ILE A 69 19.81 41.14 89.77
C ILE A 69 19.82 42.36 88.84
N LEU A 70 19.85 43.59 89.37
CA LEU A 70 19.89 44.83 88.58
C LEU A 70 21.23 45.07 87.87
N VAL A 71 22.34 44.68 88.49
CA VAL A 71 23.71 44.94 87.99
C VAL A 71 24.14 43.92 86.91
N VAL A 72 23.62 42.70 86.95
CA VAL A 72 24.00 41.62 86.02
C VAL A 72 23.21 41.71 84.72
N ARG A 73 23.69 42.52 83.78
CA ARG A 73 23.16 42.62 82.40
C ARG A 73 23.75 41.51 81.49
N GLY A 74 23.56 40.26 81.87
CA GLY A 74 23.99 39.07 81.12
C GLY A 74 22.82 38.15 80.76
N GLN A 75 23.03 37.21 79.83
CA GLN A 75 22.00 36.23 79.44
C GLN A 75 21.86 35.14 80.51
N PHE A 76 20.68 35.04 81.13
CA PHE A 76 20.27 33.95 82.01
C PHE A 76 18.78 33.63 81.76
N SER A 77 18.35 32.41 82.08
CA SER A 77 16.95 31.98 81.88
C SER A 77 16.00 32.65 82.89
N THR A 78 14.94 33.27 82.38
CA THR A 78 13.90 33.92 83.20
C THR A 78 12.94 32.89 83.81
N ASP A 79 12.62 31.81 83.10
CA ASP A 79 11.81 30.68 83.60
C ASP A 79 12.44 30.01 84.83
N GLU A 80 13.75 29.72 84.80
CA GLU A 80 14.45 29.06 85.91
C GLU A 80 14.49 29.96 87.16
N LEU A 81 14.64 31.28 86.98
CA LEU A 81 14.60 32.25 88.07
C LEU A 81 13.20 32.34 88.69
N VAL A 82 12.14 32.40 87.87
CA VAL A 82 10.75 32.42 88.37
C VAL A 82 10.44 31.11 89.10
N ALA A 83 10.84 29.95 88.56
CA ALA A 83 10.58 28.65 89.18
C ALA A 83 11.28 28.47 90.55
N GLU A 84 12.54 28.89 90.70
CA GLU A 84 13.23 28.82 91.99
C GLU A 84 12.65 29.80 93.05
N VAL A 85 12.09 30.93 92.62
CA VAL A 85 11.40 31.88 93.51
C VAL A 85 9.96 31.45 93.81
N GLU A 86 9.27 30.80 92.87
CA GLU A 86 7.92 30.22 93.02
C GLU A 86 7.93 29.07 94.03
N LYS A 87 8.90 28.14 93.95
CA LYS A 87 9.11 27.07 94.96
C LYS A 87 9.23 27.58 96.40
N ARG A 88 9.61 28.85 96.60
CA ARG A 88 9.92 29.46 97.89
C ARG A 88 8.92 30.56 98.29
N ASN A 89 7.81 30.71 97.57
CA ASN A 89 6.73 31.67 97.84
C ASN A 89 7.13 33.15 97.95
N ARG A 90 8.30 33.57 97.41
CA ARG A 90 8.77 34.97 97.46
C ARG A 90 8.66 35.71 96.11
N LEU A 91 7.69 35.34 95.25
CA LEU A 91 7.46 35.92 93.91
C LEU A 91 7.36 37.46 93.88
N LYS A 92 6.86 38.09 94.94
CA LYS A 92 6.78 39.55 95.07
C LYS A 92 8.14 40.26 95.00
N LEU A 93 9.26 39.56 95.26
CA LEU A 93 10.61 40.12 95.14
C LEU A 93 10.98 40.50 93.70
N LEU A 94 10.43 39.79 92.71
CA LEU A 94 10.74 40.00 91.29
C LEU A 94 9.88 41.11 90.66
N LEU A 95 8.83 41.60 91.34
CA LEU A 95 7.85 42.52 90.78
C LEU A 95 8.47 43.80 90.17
N PRO A 96 9.37 44.55 90.86
CA PRO A 96 9.99 45.75 90.26
C PRO A 96 10.90 45.44 89.06
N TRP A 97 11.46 44.24 89.01
CA TRP A 97 12.33 43.79 87.92
C TRP A 97 11.52 43.34 86.70
N LEU A 98 10.42 42.59 86.91
CA LEU A 98 9.49 42.19 85.86
C LEU A 98 8.81 43.41 85.21
N GLU A 99 8.36 44.39 86.00
CA GLU A 99 7.79 45.64 85.48
C GLU A 99 8.82 46.46 84.69
N SER A 100 10.08 46.51 85.14
CA SER A 100 11.17 47.16 84.39
C SER A 100 11.46 46.44 83.06
N ARG A 101 11.41 45.10 83.02
CA ARG A 101 11.65 44.31 81.80
C ARG A 101 10.54 44.49 80.76
N ILE A 102 9.29 44.69 81.20
CA ILE A 102 8.17 45.02 80.32
C ILE A 102 8.31 46.46 79.79
N HIS A 103 8.74 47.42 80.62
CA HIS A 103 9.07 48.78 80.16
C HIS A 103 10.26 48.83 79.19
N GLU A 104 11.22 47.91 79.29
CA GLU A 104 12.32 47.73 78.33
C GLU A 104 11.88 46.99 77.04
N GLY A 105 10.61 46.56 76.92
CA GLY A 105 10.03 45.97 75.71
C GLY A 105 10.27 44.47 75.53
N CYS A 106 10.41 43.71 76.63
CA CYS A 106 10.68 42.28 76.57
C CYS A 106 9.40 41.45 76.37
N GLU A 107 9.27 40.74 75.25
CA GLU A 107 8.08 39.95 74.85
C GLU A 107 8.01 38.52 75.42
N GLU A 108 8.86 38.16 76.39
CA GLU A 108 8.93 36.79 76.93
C GLU A 108 7.61 36.38 77.64
N PRO A 109 6.97 35.25 77.24
CA PRO A 109 5.73 34.78 77.87
C PRO A 109 5.90 34.44 79.36
N ALA A 110 7.07 33.94 79.76
CA ALA A 110 7.44 33.67 81.14
C ALA A 110 7.23 34.89 82.06
N THR A 111 7.67 36.07 81.59
CA THR A 111 7.56 37.35 82.31
C THR A 111 6.09 37.74 82.50
N HIS A 112 5.28 37.58 81.46
CA HIS A 112 3.85 37.91 81.47
C HIS A 112 3.02 36.90 82.28
N ASN A 113 3.38 35.61 82.26
CA ASN A 113 2.76 34.55 83.05
C ASN A 113 2.99 34.75 84.55
N ALA A 114 4.24 35.07 84.93
CA ALA A 114 4.59 35.40 86.32
C ALA A 114 3.80 36.63 86.81
N LEU A 115 3.70 37.67 85.97
CA LEU A 115 2.95 38.88 86.31
C LEU A 115 1.44 38.64 86.39
N ALA A 116 0.86 37.84 85.49
CA ALA A 116 -0.55 37.43 85.53
C ALA A 116 -0.89 36.72 86.85
N LYS A 117 -0.10 35.71 87.23
CA LYS A 117 -0.22 35.02 88.53
C LYS A 117 -0.16 36.02 89.70
N ILE A 118 0.80 36.95 89.67
CA ILE A 118 0.99 37.97 90.73
C ILE A 118 -0.20 38.94 90.83
N TYR A 119 -0.80 39.39 89.72
CA TYR A 119 -1.98 40.26 89.76
C TYR A 119 -3.26 39.53 90.18
N ILE A 120 -3.41 38.25 89.84
CA ILE A 120 -4.50 37.39 90.34
C ILE A 120 -4.32 37.13 91.86
N ASP A 121 -3.10 36.93 92.35
CA ASP A 121 -2.80 36.80 93.79
C ASP A 121 -2.94 38.12 94.57
N SER A 122 -2.73 39.25 93.90
CA SER A 122 -2.79 40.59 94.53
C SER A 122 -4.13 41.30 94.33
N ASN A 123 -5.08 40.65 93.65
CA ASN A 123 -6.42 41.15 93.31
C ASN A 123 -6.45 42.58 92.74
N ASN A 124 -5.53 42.89 91.83
CA ASN A 124 -5.43 44.21 91.19
C ASN A 124 -5.89 44.11 89.73
N ASN A 125 -7.17 44.43 89.48
CA ASN A 125 -7.81 44.50 88.16
C ASN A 125 -7.53 43.33 87.18
N PRO A 126 -7.76 42.07 87.58
CA PRO A 126 -7.44 40.89 86.76
C PRO A 126 -8.20 40.86 85.42
N GLU A 127 -9.51 41.17 85.38
CA GLU A 127 -10.29 41.16 84.12
C GLU A 127 -9.72 42.08 83.04
N ARG A 128 -9.23 43.26 83.45
CA ARG A 128 -8.66 44.24 82.53
C ARG A 128 -7.30 43.75 82.02
N PHE A 129 -6.45 43.24 82.91
CA PHE A 129 -5.15 42.68 82.54
C PHE A 129 -5.27 41.48 81.59
N LEU A 130 -6.22 40.57 81.86
CA LEU A 130 -6.51 39.40 81.02
C LEU A 130 -7.02 39.80 79.62
N ARG A 131 -7.78 40.90 79.51
CA ARG A 131 -8.27 41.41 78.21
C ARG A 131 -7.24 42.23 77.43
N GLU A 132 -6.44 43.07 78.09
CA GLU A 132 -5.57 44.04 77.41
C GLU A 132 -4.19 43.49 77.01
N ASN A 133 -3.63 42.47 77.69
CA ASN A 133 -2.18 42.23 77.62
C ASN A 133 -1.76 41.04 76.69
N PRO A 134 -1.14 41.25 75.51
CA PRO A 134 -1.12 40.23 74.43
C PRO A 134 -0.32 38.93 74.66
N TYR A 135 0.63 38.91 75.59
CA TYR A 135 1.74 37.93 75.57
C TYR A 135 1.73 36.84 76.67
N TYR A 136 0.61 36.60 77.37
CA TYR A 136 0.51 35.52 78.38
C TYR A 136 -0.09 34.21 77.83
N ASP A 137 0.34 33.08 78.40
CA ASP A 137 -0.19 31.74 78.13
C ASP A 137 -1.51 31.52 78.88
N SER A 138 -2.59 31.37 78.12
CA SER A 138 -3.95 31.27 78.65
C SER A 138 -4.27 29.89 79.26
N CYS A 139 -3.55 28.83 78.91
CA CYS A 139 -3.81 27.49 79.48
C CYS A 139 -3.28 27.40 80.93
N VAL A 140 -2.07 27.94 81.15
CA VAL A 140 -1.44 27.99 82.49
C VAL A 140 -2.21 28.93 83.43
N VAL A 141 -2.65 30.09 82.93
CA VAL A 141 -3.45 31.04 83.70
C VAL A 141 -4.88 30.53 83.92
N GLY A 142 -5.52 29.92 82.92
CA GLY A 142 -6.86 29.32 83.03
C GLY A 142 -6.96 28.27 84.12
N LYS A 143 -6.05 27.29 84.14
CA LYS A 143 -5.97 26.24 85.18
C LYS A 143 -5.64 26.76 86.58
N TYR A 144 -5.09 27.97 86.68
CA TYR A 144 -4.93 28.68 87.96
C TYR A 144 -6.26 29.37 88.39
N CYS A 145 -6.99 29.95 87.44
CA CYS A 145 -8.30 30.57 87.65
C CYS A 145 -9.40 29.57 88.01
N GLU A 146 -9.43 28.36 87.41
CA GLU A 146 -10.42 27.29 87.69
C GLU A 146 -10.57 27.00 89.20
N LYS A 147 -9.47 27.12 89.96
CA LYS A 147 -9.43 26.83 91.40
C LYS A 147 -9.84 28.00 92.30
N ARG A 148 -10.15 29.18 91.72
CA ARG A 148 -10.53 30.38 92.47
C ARG A 148 -11.84 31.00 92.00
N ASP A 149 -11.99 31.27 90.71
CA ASP A 149 -13.14 31.97 90.14
C ASP A 149 -13.51 31.43 88.74
N PRO A 150 -14.58 30.62 88.61
CA PRO A 150 -15.01 30.05 87.34
C PRO A 150 -15.36 31.09 86.27
N HIS A 151 -15.84 32.29 86.64
CA HIS A 151 -16.15 33.34 85.68
C HIS A 151 -14.87 33.99 85.09
N LEU A 152 -13.83 34.18 85.92
CA LEU A 152 -12.52 34.63 85.44
C LEU A 152 -11.83 33.56 84.60
N ALA A 153 -12.05 32.28 84.91
CA ALA A 153 -11.63 31.17 84.06
C ALA A 153 -12.30 31.23 82.68
N CYS A 154 -13.62 31.44 82.60
CA CYS A 154 -14.31 31.66 81.32
C CYS A 154 -13.70 32.81 80.52
N VAL A 155 -13.39 33.97 81.13
CA VAL A 155 -12.78 35.11 80.43
C VAL A 155 -11.33 34.84 79.99
N ALA A 156 -10.56 34.08 80.76
CA ALA A 156 -9.21 33.66 80.36
C ALA A 156 -9.25 32.66 79.19
N TYR A 157 -10.19 31.72 79.20
CA TYR A 157 -10.39 30.72 78.16
C TYR A 157 -11.07 31.27 76.88
N GLU A 158 -11.95 32.28 77.02
CA GLU A 158 -12.54 33.05 75.90
C GLU A 158 -11.45 33.61 74.97
N ARG A 159 -10.31 34.03 75.54
CA ARG A 159 -9.17 34.53 74.77
C ARG A 159 -8.20 33.42 74.35
N GLY A 160 -8.00 32.41 75.19
CA GLY A 160 -7.02 31.35 74.97
C GLY A 160 -7.38 30.31 73.90
N GLN A 161 -8.59 30.34 73.33
CA GLN A 161 -9.10 29.30 72.42
C GLN A 161 -8.99 27.90 73.06
N CYS A 162 -9.34 27.80 74.34
CA CYS A 162 -9.29 26.58 75.15
C CYS A 162 -10.72 26.02 75.34
N ASP A 163 -11.21 25.42 74.26
CA ASP A 163 -12.64 25.27 73.99
C ASP A 163 -13.31 24.19 74.84
N GLN A 164 -12.61 23.06 74.95
CA GLN A 164 -13.06 21.87 75.67
C GLN A 164 -13.02 22.11 77.19
N GLU A 165 -12.04 22.88 77.67
CA GLU A 165 -11.92 23.27 79.08
C GLU A 165 -13.10 24.20 79.46
N LEU A 166 -13.44 25.18 78.62
CA LEU A 166 -14.59 26.06 78.83
C LEU A 166 -15.94 25.32 78.80
N ILE A 167 -16.15 24.39 77.86
CA ILE A 167 -17.38 23.57 77.78
C ILE A 167 -17.55 22.72 79.04
N ASN A 168 -16.48 22.07 79.51
CA ASN A 168 -16.51 21.25 80.73
C ASN A 168 -16.85 22.10 81.96
N VAL A 169 -16.17 23.24 82.15
CA VAL A 169 -16.45 24.17 83.26
C VAL A 169 -17.90 24.71 83.20
N CYS A 170 -18.45 24.97 82.01
CA CYS A 170 -19.84 25.41 81.87
C CYS A 170 -20.86 24.30 82.17
N ASN A 171 -20.58 23.06 81.74
CA ASN A 171 -21.45 21.91 81.95
C ASN A 171 -21.47 21.48 83.42
N GLU A 172 -20.32 21.44 84.10
CA GLU A 172 -20.23 21.08 85.52
C GLU A 172 -20.93 22.10 86.42
N ASN A 173 -20.87 23.39 86.08
CA ASN A 173 -21.46 24.48 86.87
C ASN A 173 -22.87 24.91 86.41
N SER A 174 -23.49 24.19 85.46
CA SER A 174 -24.84 24.50 84.91
C SER A 174 -25.00 25.92 84.33
N LEU A 175 -23.93 26.49 83.77
CA LEU A 175 -23.87 27.87 83.27
C LEU A 175 -24.40 27.99 81.82
N PHE A 176 -25.56 27.39 81.55
CA PHE A 176 -26.12 27.27 80.20
C PHE A 176 -26.44 28.60 79.50
N LYS A 177 -26.67 29.70 80.24
CA LYS A 177 -26.94 31.03 79.68
C LYS A 177 -25.67 31.77 79.19
N SER A 178 -24.53 31.57 79.85
CA SER A 178 -23.25 32.04 79.31
C SER A 178 -22.76 31.11 78.20
N LEU A 179 -22.99 29.80 78.33
CA LEU A 179 -22.69 28.83 77.27
C LEU A 179 -23.47 29.17 75.98
N SER A 180 -24.79 29.34 76.03
CA SER A 180 -25.58 29.66 74.82
C SER A 180 -25.13 30.97 74.14
N ARG A 181 -24.80 32.01 74.92
CA ARG A 181 -24.23 33.26 74.40
C ARG A 181 -22.83 33.07 73.80
N TYR A 182 -22.00 32.22 74.41
CA TYR A 182 -20.67 31.90 73.90
C TYR A 182 -20.75 31.10 72.59
N LEU A 183 -21.56 30.04 72.52
CA LEU A 183 -21.80 29.23 71.33
C LEU A 183 -22.22 30.06 70.12
N VAL A 184 -23.12 31.03 70.34
CA VAL A 184 -23.67 31.88 69.28
C VAL A 184 -22.65 32.92 68.81
N ARG A 185 -21.97 33.63 69.73
CA ARG A 185 -20.95 34.64 69.40
C ARG A 185 -19.71 34.08 68.72
N ARG A 186 -19.34 32.86 69.08
CA ARG A 186 -18.08 32.24 68.67
C ARG A 186 -18.12 31.64 67.27
N LYS A 187 -19.33 31.36 66.74
CA LYS A 187 -19.59 30.94 65.35
C LYS A 187 -18.91 29.62 64.88
N ASP A 188 -18.27 28.84 65.75
CA ASP A 188 -17.50 27.65 65.36
C ASP A 188 -18.35 26.38 65.17
N PRO A 189 -18.41 25.78 63.95
CA PRO A 189 -19.30 24.64 63.66
C PRO A 189 -18.92 23.33 64.37
N GLU A 190 -17.61 23.04 64.53
CA GLU A 190 -17.14 21.82 65.21
C GLU A 190 -17.56 21.81 66.69
N LEU A 191 -17.60 22.99 67.30
CA LEU A 191 -17.99 23.17 68.68
C LEU A 191 -19.50 22.93 68.83
N TRP A 192 -20.32 23.48 67.94
CA TRP A 192 -21.76 23.13 67.84
C TRP A 192 -21.98 21.63 67.66
N ALA A 193 -21.20 20.96 66.80
CA ALA A 193 -21.31 19.51 66.59
C ALA A 193 -21.02 18.72 67.88
N SER A 194 -19.98 19.09 68.64
CA SER A 194 -19.63 18.43 69.91
C SER A 194 -20.71 18.56 70.99
N VAL A 195 -21.44 19.69 70.98
CA VAL A 195 -22.47 20.02 71.96
C VAL A 195 -23.82 19.41 71.59
N LEU A 196 -24.14 19.32 70.29
CA LEU A 196 -25.40 18.76 69.77
C LEU A 196 -25.42 17.23 69.65
N LEU A 197 -24.34 16.52 70.04
CA LEU A 197 -24.30 15.06 70.07
C LEU A 197 -25.47 14.44 70.85
N GLU A 198 -26.06 13.36 70.30
CA GLU A 198 -27.16 12.60 70.92
C GLU A 198 -26.82 12.02 72.30
N SER A 199 -25.52 11.82 72.59
CA SER A 199 -25.04 11.31 73.88
C SER A 199 -25.15 12.31 75.04
N ASN A 200 -25.39 13.60 74.78
CA ASN A 200 -25.40 14.64 75.80
C ASN A 200 -26.78 14.77 76.50
N PRO A 201 -26.90 14.48 77.82
CA PRO A 201 -28.17 14.60 78.55
C PRO A 201 -28.73 16.03 78.59
N PHE A 202 -27.85 17.03 78.43
CA PHE A 202 -28.18 18.46 78.50
C PHE A 202 -28.52 19.08 77.13
N ARG A 203 -28.60 18.29 76.05
CA ARG A 203 -28.94 18.76 74.69
C ARG A 203 -30.26 19.52 74.66
N ARG A 204 -31.33 19.00 75.29
CA ARG A 204 -32.66 19.61 75.21
C ARG A 204 -32.79 20.95 75.95
N PRO A 205 -32.39 21.07 77.24
CA PRO A 205 -32.42 22.37 77.94
C PRO A 205 -31.57 23.44 77.26
N LEU A 206 -30.45 23.06 76.64
CA LEU A 206 -29.61 23.99 75.88
C LEU A 206 -30.32 24.48 74.61
N ILE A 207 -30.94 23.59 73.83
CA ILE A 207 -31.73 23.96 72.64
C ILE A 207 -32.88 24.88 73.02
N ASP A 208 -33.68 24.53 74.04
CA ASP A 208 -34.81 25.34 74.48
C ASP A 208 -34.34 26.74 74.95
N GLN A 209 -33.19 26.84 75.64
CA GLN A 209 -32.60 28.12 76.07
C GLN A 209 -31.99 28.93 74.91
N VAL A 210 -31.43 28.28 73.88
CA VAL A 210 -30.98 28.94 72.64
C VAL A 210 -32.17 29.55 71.93
N VAL A 211 -33.26 28.78 71.74
CA VAL A 211 -34.51 29.25 71.12
C VAL A 211 -35.14 30.41 71.89
N GLN A 212 -35.17 30.36 73.22
CA GLN A 212 -35.85 31.38 74.04
C GLN A 212 -35.00 32.61 74.40
N THR A 213 -33.69 32.46 74.66
CA THR A 213 -32.86 33.51 75.30
C THR A 213 -31.77 34.09 74.41
N ALA A 214 -31.14 33.28 73.56
CA ALA A 214 -30.08 33.81 72.70
C ALA A 214 -30.70 34.65 71.57
N LEU A 215 -31.68 34.09 70.86
CA LEU A 215 -32.28 34.68 69.67
C LEU A 215 -33.08 35.98 69.92
N SER A 216 -33.48 36.26 71.17
CA SER A 216 -34.13 37.52 71.56
C SER A 216 -33.15 38.65 71.88
N GLU A 217 -31.88 38.34 72.13
CA GLU A 217 -30.81 39.32 72.41
C GLU A 217 -29.92 39.59 71.16
N THR A 218 -29.88 38.68 70.19
CA THR A 218 -29.00 38.74 69.00
C THR A 218 -29.66 39.47 67.83
N GLN A 219 -29.02 40.52 67.32
CA GLN A 219 -29.46 41.26 66.13
C GLN A 219 -28.68 40.84 64.86
N ASP A 220 -27.63 40.04 64.97
CA ASP A 220 -26.73 39.71 63.87
C ASP A 220 -27.22 38.51 63.03
N PRO A 221 -27.50 38.67 61.72
CA PRO A 221 -28.02 37.59 60.88
C PRO A 221 -27.07 36.39 60.71
N GLU A 222 -25.76 36.61 60.83
CA GLU A 222 -24.78 35.53 60.72
C GLU A 222 -24.88 34.53 61.89
N GLU A 223 -25.09 35.03 63.11
CA GLU A 223 -25.21 34.23 64.32
C GLU A 223 -26.42 33.28 64.23
N VAL A 224 -27.54 33.79 63.71
CA VAL A 224 -28.72 32.99 63.38
C VAL A 224 -28.38 31.97 62.29
N SER A 225 -27.66 32.36 61.22
CA SER A 225 -27.35 31.46 60.10
C SER A 225 -26.44 30.29 60.47
N VAL A 226 -25.45 30.49 61.35
CA VAL A 226 -24.56 29.42 61.84
C VAL A 226 -25.34 28.49 62.77
N THR A 227 -26.19 29.05 63.64
CA THR A 227 -27.09 28.28 64.51
C THR A 227 -28.03 27.41 63.68
N VAL A 228 -28.68 27.96 62.65
CA VAL A 228 -29.55 27.22 61.72
C VAL A 228 -28.80 26.10 60.99
N LYS A 229 -27.57 26.36 60.49
CA LYS A 229 -26.72 25.32 59.86
C LYS A 229 -26.33 24.20 60.83
N ALA A 230 -26.09 24.52 62.10
CA ALA A 230 -25.84 23.53 63.14
C ALA A 230 -27.08 22.65 63.39
N PHE A 231 -28.28 23.24 63.45
CA PHE A 231 -29.54 22.50 63.54
C PHE A 231 -29.84 21.63 62.31
N MET A 232 -29.49 22.09 61.09
CA MET A 232 -29.61 21.26 59.87
C MET A 232 -28.68 20.05 59.92
N THR A 233 -27.42 20.24 60.33
CA THR A 233 -26.43 19.16 60.46
C THR A 233 -26.82 18.14 61.56
N ALA A 234 -27.64 18.56 62.51
CA ALA A 234 -28.11 17.73 63.63
C ALA A 234 -29.48 17.05 63.39
N ASP A 235 -30.02 17.10 62.16
CA ASP A 235 -31.26 16.47 61.70
C ASP A 235 -32.50 16.72 62.60
N LEU A 236 -32.75 17.99 62.95
CA LEU A 236 -33.91 18.42 63.76
C LEU A 236 -34.94 19.27 62.96
N PRO A 237 -35.57 18.77 61.88
CA PRO A 237 -36.33 19.60 60.94
C PRO A 237 -37.56 20.29 61.55
N ASN A 238 -38.28 19.66 62.49
CA ASN A 238 -39.49 20.24 63.09
C ASN A 238 -39.18 21.45 63.99
N GLU A 239 -38.09 21.36 64.76
CA GLU A 239 -37.62 22.46 65.62
C GLU A 239 -37.05 23.61 64.78
N LEU A 240 -36.47 23.26 63.63
CA LEU A 240 -35.97 24.19 62.62
C LEU A 240 -37.12 24.94 61.93
N ILE A 241 -38.25 24.28 61.64
CA ILE A 241 -39.48 24.92 61.15
C ILE A 241 -40.05 25.86 62.22
N GLU A 242 -40.19 25.44 63.48
CA GLU A 242 -40.72 26.32 64.53
C GLU A 242 -39.83 27.56 64.77
N LEU A 243 -38.51 27.38 64.71
CA LEU A 243 -37.52 28.46 64.79
C LEU A 243 -37.62 29.41 63.59
N LEU A 244 -37.71 28.89 62.36
CA LEU A 244 -37.80 29.71 61.15
C LEU A 244 -39.17 30.38 60.97
N GLU A 245 -40.28 29.74 61.34
CA GLU A 245 -41.61 30.37 61.33
C GLU A 245 -41.63 31.57 62.28
N LYS A 246 -41.15 31.43 63.53
CA LYS A 246 -41.06 32.56 64.48
C LYS A 246 -40.13 33.68 64.00
N ILE A 247 -38.98 33.35 63.41
CA ILE A 247 -38.02 34.37 62.95
C ILE A 247 -38.53 35.09 61.69
N VAL A 248 -39.12 34.37 60.72
CA VAL A 248 -39.50 34.93 59.42
C VAL A 248 -40.90 35.56 59.44
N LEU A 249 -41.83 35.08 60.29
CA LEU A 249 -43.20 35.58 60.36
C LEU A 249 -43.42 36.64 61.45
N ASP A 250 -42.84 36.49 62.65
CA ASP A 250 -43.10 37.42 63.78
C ASP A 250 -42.09 38.58 63.86
N ASN A 251 -40.89 38.46 63.28
CA ASN A 251 -39.80 39.42 63.49
C ASN A 251 -39.41 40.19 62.21
N SER A 252 -39.86 41.44 62.11
CA SER A 252 -39.84 42.25 60.87
C SER A 252 -38.45 42.62 60.33
N VAL A 253 -37.38 42.38 61.10
CA VAL A 253 -35.99 42.56 60.63
C VAL A 253 -35.53 41.36 59.80
N PHE A 254 -36.07 40.17 60.07
CA PHE A 254 -35.64 38.92 59.43
C PHE A 254 -36.58 38.46 58.31
N SER A 255 -37.78 39.02 58.21
CA SER A 255 -38.73 38.77 57.13
C SER A 255 -38.18 39.15 55.75
N GLU A 256 -37.22 40.07 55.62
CA GLU A 256 -36.61 40.45 54.34
C GLU A 256 -35.42 39.56 53.90
N HIS A 257 -34.90 38.69 54.79
CA HIS A 257 -33.70 37.92 54.48
C HIS A 257 -33.98 36.70 53.58
N ARG A 258 -33.64 36.84 52.29
CA ARG A 258 -33.68 35.78 51.24
C ARG A 258 -33.20 34.42 51.72
N ASN A 259 -32.07 34.34 52.41
CA ASN A 259 -31.51 33.06 52.87
C ASN A 259 -32.41 32.35 53.90
N LEU A 260 -33.14 33.09 54.75
CA LEU A 260 -34.06 32.51 55.73
C LEU A 260 -35.39 32.11 55.07
N GLN A 261 -35.91 32.91 54.14
CA GLN A 261 -37.06 32.51 53.31
C GLN A 261 -36.76 31.25 52.50
N ASN A 262 -35.59 31.19 51.86
CA ASN A 262 -35.11 30.01 51.15
C ASN A 262 -35.08 28.79 52.06
N LEU A 263 -34.45 28.90 53.24
CA LEU A 263 -34.35 27.78 54.17
C LEU A 263 -35.72 27.34 54.72
N LEU A 264 -36.66 28.26 54.94
CA LEU A 264 -38.03 27.92 55.34
C LEU A 264 -38.73 27.10 54.25
N ILE A 265 -38.69 27.57 52.99
CA ILE A 265 -39.33 26.86 51.87
C ILE A 265 -38.63 25.52 51.59
N LEU A 266 -37.29 25.47 51.64
CA LEU A 266 -36.52 24.22 51.45
C LEU A 266 -36.77 23.19 52.54
N THR A 267 -36.97 23.63 53.79
CA THR A 267 -37.29 22.73 54.91
C THR A 267 -38.75 22.27 54.81
N ALA A 268 -39.67 23.16 54.41
CA ALA A 268 -41.06 22.78 54.12
C ALA A 268 -41.17 21.76 52.97
N ILE A 269 -40.45 21.96 51.86
CA ILE A 269 -40.40 21.01 50.73
C ILE A 269 -39.90 19.62 51.17
N LYS A 270 -39.04 19.54 52.20
CA LYS A 270 -38.52 18.26 52.72
C LYS A 270 -39.36 17.61 53.82
N ALA A 271 -40.20 18.36 54.53
CA ALA A 271 -40.85 17.89 55.77
C ALA A 271 -42.38 18.04 55.79
N ASP A 272 -42.97 19.03 55.12
CA ASP A 272 -44.42 19.25 55.05
C ASP A 272 -44.80 19.93 53.72
N HIS A 273 -45.06 19.12 52.69
CA HIS A 273 -45.45 19.58 51.36
C HIS A 273 -46.74 20.43 51.35
N THR A 274 -47.63 20.28 52.34
CA THR A 274 -48.96 20.91 52.30
C THR A 274 -48.91 22.43 52.46
N ARG A 275 -47.88 22.95 53.13
CA ARG A 275 -47.72 24.40 53.41
C ARG A 275 -46.91 25.12 52.35
N VAL A 276 -46.21 24.39 51.48
CA VAL A 276 -45.29 24.95 50.46
C VAL A 276 -46.01 25.96 49.56
N MET A 277 -47.22 25.66 49.10
CA MET A 277 -48.01 26.58 48.27
C MET A 277 -48.46 27.84 49.03
N GLU A 278 -48.70 27.75 50.34
CA GLU A 278 -49.03 28.92 51.16
C GLU A 278 -47.80 29.82 51.37
N TYR A 279 -46.63 29.24 51.63
CA TYR A 279 -45.38 29.99 51.74
C TYR A 279 -44.97 30.63 50.40
N ILE A 280 -45.11 29.93 49.26
CA ILE A 280 -44.85 30.45 47.91
C ILE A 280 -45.69 31.69 47.59
N ASN A 281 -46.96 31.67 48.01
CA ASN A 281 -47.87 32.80 47.80
C ASN A 281 -47.55 33.98 48.73
N ARG A 282 -47.27 33.73 50.02
CA ARG A 282 -47.07 34.75 51.06
C ARG A 282 -45.66 35.37 51.10
N LEU A 283 -44.64 34.67 50.63
CA LEU A 283 -43.25 35.14 50.60
C LEU A 283 -42.90 35.72 49.23
N ASP A 284 -42.07 36.77 49.21
CA ASP A 284 -41.76 37.54 47.99
C ASP A 284 -40.24 37.67 47.70
N ASN A 285 -39.37 37.43 48.69
CA ASN A 285 -37.91 37.71 48.60
C ASN A 285 -37.04 36.44 48.57
N TYR A 286 -37.57 35.33 48.06
CA TYR A 286 -36.84 34.06 47.93
C TYR A 286 -36.21 33.85 46.54
N ASP A 287 -35.34 32.86 46.44
CA ASP A 287 -34.63 32.50 45.21
C ASP A 287 -35.50 31.63 44.29
N ALA A 288 -36.28 32.29 43.43
CA ALA A 288 -37.23 31.66 42.53
C ALA A 288 -36.65 30.49 41.70
N PRO A 289 -35.54 30.63 40.94
CA PRO A 289 -35.01 29.53 40.13
C PRO A 289 -34.50 28.35 40.96
N ASP A 290 -33.73 28.58 42.03
CA ASP A 290 -33.18 27.50 42.86
C ASP A 290 -34.30 26.71 43.57
N ILE A 291 -35.29 27.41 44.12
CA ILE A 291 -36.42 26.78 44.80
C ILE A 291 -37.33 26.06 43.81
N ALA A 292 -37.58 26.62 42.62
CA ALA A 292 -38.38 25.94 41.60
C ALA A 292 -37.67 24.68 41.06
N ASN A 293 -36.34 24.72 40.87
CA ASN A 293 -35.55 23.53 40.50
C ASN A 293 -35.62 22.43 41.58
N ILE A 294 -35.62 22.82 42.85
CA ILE A 294 -35.75 21.89 43.98
C ILE A 294 -37.20 21.38 44.12
N ALA A 295 -38.21 22.19 43.79
CA ALA A 295 -39.61 21.76 43.69
C ALA A 295 -39.82 20.73 42.56
N ILE A 296 -39.26 20.98 41.36
CA ILE A 296 -39.21 20.04 40.23
C ILE A 296 -38.56 18.71 40.65
N SER A 297 -37.46 18.78 41.40
CA SER A 297 -36.73 17.60 41.90
C SER A 297 -37.52 16.78 42.93
N ASN A 298 -38.60 17.33 43.50
CA ASN A 298 -39.51 16.68 44.45
C ASN A 298 -40.95 16.53 43.89
N GLU A 299 -41.10 16.53 42.55
CA GLU A 299 -42.38 16.34 41.82
C GLU A 299 -43.46 17.42 42.02
N LEU A 300 -43.12 18.58 42.62
CA LEU A 300 -44.01 19.71 42.86
C LEU A 300 -44.05 20.68 41.65
N PHE A 301 -44.62 20.20 40.54
CA PHE A 301 -44.58 20.90 39.25
C PHE A 301 -45.55 22.09 39.13
N GLU A 302 -46.68 22.08 39.84
CA GLU A 302 -47.62 23.22 39.82
C GLU A 302 -47.10 24.39 40.66
N GLU A 303 -46.47 24.10 41.79
CA GLU A 303 -45.73 25.02 42.65
C GLU A 303 -44.57 25.65 41.88
N ALA A 304 -43.76 24.85 41.17
CA ALA A 304 -42.67 25.35 40.33
C ALA A 304 -43.18 26.28 39.21
N PHE A 305 -44.28 25.92 38.53
CA PHE A 305 -44.90 26.78 37.53
C PHE A 305 -45.45 28.09 38.14
N ALA A 306 -46.05 28.03 39.34
CA ALA A 306 -46.54 29.20 40.05
C ALA A 306 -45.40 30.14 40.46
N ILE A 307 -44.25 29.61 40.92
CA ILE A 307 -43.04 30.38 41.19
C ILE A 307 -42.56 31.07 39.91
N PHE A 308 -42.30 30.34 38.82
CA PHE A 308 -41.77 30.95 37.60
C PHE A 308 -42.72 32.01 37.01
N LYS A 309 -44.04 31.81 37.13
CA LYS A 309 -45.05 32.80 36.75
C LYS A 309 -45.10 34.02 37.68
N LYS A 310 -44.82 33.88 38.98
CA LYS A 310 -44.82 35.01 39.94
C LYS A 310 -43.61 35.93 39.76
N PHE A 311 -42.50 35.39 39.24
CA PHE A 311 -41.23 36.13 39.03
C PHE A 311 -40.95 36.47 37.55
N ASP A 312 -41.96 36.39 36.67
CA ASP A 312 -41.87 36.70 35.23
C ASP A 312 -40.76 35.96 34.44
N VAL A 313 -40.29 34.80 34.94
CA VAL A 313 -39.28 33.97 34.26
C VAL A 313 -39.96 33.05 33.24
N ASN A 314 -40.50 33.67 32.19
CA ASN A 314 -41.38 33.03 31.20
C ASN A 314 -40.75 31.84 30.47
N THR A 315 -39.44 31.87 30.21
CA THR A 315 -38.71 30.77 29.56
C THR A 315 -38.69 29.51 30.41
N SER A 316 -38.34 29.63 31.70
CA SER A 316 -38.40 28.50 32.64
C SER A 316 -39.84 28.04 32.92
N ALA A 317 -40.80 28.96 32.98
CA ALA A 317 -42.23 28.61 33.10
C ALA A 317 -42.72 27.73 31.94
N VAL A 318 -42.31 28.07 30.71
CA VAL A 318 -42.63 27.32 29.48
C VAL A 318 -41.91 25.99 29.43
N GLN A 319 -40.64 25.94 29.86
CA GLN A 319 -39.90 24.69 29.99
C GLN A 319 -40.59 23.71 30.95
N VAL A 320 -41.09 24.16 32.11
CA VAL A 320 -41.87 23.31 33.04
C VAL A 320 -43.18 22.82 32.39
N LEU A 321 -43.88 23.68 31.64
CA LEU A 321 -45.08 23.28 30.91
C LEU A 321 -44.80 22.20 29.83
N ILE A 322 -43.66 22.31 29.16
CA ILE A 322 -43.24 21.43 28.05
C ILE A 322 -42.70 20.09 28.56
N GLU A 323 -41.74 20.11 29.48
CA GLU A 323 -40.94 18.95 29.87
C GLU A 323 -41.60 18.13 30.99
N HIS A 324 -42.23 18.80 31.97
CA HIS A 324 -42.76 18.14 33.17
C HIS A 324 -44.29 18.01 33.17
N ILE A 325 -45.03 19.02 32.70
CA ILE A 325 -46.50 18.97 32.61
C ILE A 325 -46.96 18.36 31.28
N GLY A 326 -46.15 18.46 30.22
CA GLY A 326 -46.37 17.82 28.92
C GLY A 326 -47.48 18.41 28.04
N ASN A 327 -48.22 19.41 28.53
CA ASN A 327 -49.41 19.97 27.88
C ASN A 327 -49.04 21.12 26.92
N LEU A 328 -48.98 20.79 25.63
CA LEU A 328 -48.62 21.74 24.57
C LEU A 328 -49.67 22.83 24.34
N ASP A 329 -50.97 22.54 24.48
CA ASP A 329 -52.03 23.52 24.25
C ASP A 329 -51.94 24.65 25.29
N ARG A 330 -51.71 24.29 26.56
CA ARG A 330 -51.46 25.24 27.66
C ARG A 330 -50.15 26.01 27.48
N ALA A 331 -49.14 25.40 26.87
CA ALA A 331 -47.89 26.07 26.52
C ALA A 331 -48.06 27.05 25.34
N TYR A 332 -48.90 26.73 24.35
CA TYR A 332 -49.26 27.61 23.23
C TYR A 332 -50.10 28.80 23.71
N GLU A 333 -51.12 28.58 24.55
CA GLU A 333 -51.88 29.66 25.19
C GLU A 333 -50.99 30.58 26.03
N PHE A 334 -49.98 30.04 26.71
CA PHE A 334 -49.01 30.84 27.47
C PHE A 334 -48.08 31.62 26.53
N ALA A 335 -47.58 31.00 25.46
CA ALA A 335 -46.76 31.65 24.44
C ALA A 335 -47.50 32.79 23.72
N GLU A 336 -48.79 32.62 23.42
CA GLU A 336 -49.62 33.67 22.82
C GLU A 336 -49.89 34.84 23.78
N ARG A 337 -50.00 34.57 25.10
CA ARG A 337 -50.18 35.61 26.13
C ARG A 337 -48.90 36.38 26.43
N CYS A 338 -47.75 35.71 26.51
CA CYS A 338 -46.45 36.36 26.77
C CYS A 338 -45.87 37.02 25.51
N ASN A 339 -46.06 36.39 24.35
CA ASN A 339 -45.59 36.82 23.03
C ASN A 339 -44.10 37.19 22.96
N GLU A 340 -43.25 36.46 23.70
CA GLU A 340 -41.80 36.66 23.71
C GLU A 340 -41.10 35.71 22.71
N PRO A 341 -40.13 36.20 21.90
CA PRO A 341 -39.40 35.37 20.94
C PRO A 341 -38.74 34.13 21.53
N ALA A 342 -38.17 34.24 22.74
CA ALA A 342 -37.52 33.12 23.43
C ALA A 342 -38.50 32.00 23.79
N VAL A 343 -39.71 32.35 24.20
CA VAL A 343 -40.79 31.40 24.50
C VAL A 343 -41.27 30.69 23.24
N TRP A 344 -41.48 31.42 22.14
CA TRP A 344 -41.84 30.82 20.86
C TRP A 344 -40.76 29.88 20.31
N SER A 345 -39.47 30.21 20.44
CA SER A 345 -38.36 29.36 20.00
C SER A 345 -38.27 28.05 20.82
N GLN A 346 -38.47 28.12 22.14
CA GLN A 346 -38.53 26.93 23.01
C GLN A 346 -39.75 26.05 22.72
N LEU A 347 -40.94 26.65 22.52
CA LEU A 347 -42.15 25.93 22.16
C LEU A 347 -42.00 25.25 20.78
N ALA A 348 -41.46 25.96 19.80
CA ALA A 348 -41.24 25.42 18.46
C ALA A 348 -40.25 24.24 18.47
N LYS A 349 -39.19 24.30 19.29
CA LYS A 349 -38.28 23.17 19.48
C LYS A 349 -38.98 21.93 20.06
N ALA A 350 -39.87 22.13 21.03
CA ALA A 350 -40.67 21.05 21.61
C ALA A 350 -41.72 20.48 20.64
N GLN A 351 -42.31 21.32 19.79
CA GLN A 351 -43.22 20.90 18.72
C GLN A 351 -42.49 20.07 17.65
N LEU A 352 -41.26 20.45 17.26
CA LEU A 352 -40.41 19.63 16.37
C LEU A 352 -40.15 18.24 16.95
N GLN A 353 -39.80 18.15 18.24
CA GLN A 353 -39.55 16.87 18.92
C GLN A 353 -40.78 15.95 18.98
N LYS A 354 -41.99 16.53 18.93
CA LYS A 354 -43.28 15.82 18.88
C LYS A 354 -43.85 15.69 17.46
N GLU A 355 -43.01 15.90 16.43
CA GLU A 355 -43.32 15.78 14.99
C GLU A 355 -44.45 16.72 14.47
N LEU A 356 -44.83 17.76 15.23
CA LEU A 356 -45.82 18.77 14.82
C LEU A 356 -45.18 19.86 13.94
N VAL A 357 -44.62 19.43 12.80
CA VAL A 357 -43.72 20.26 11.97
C VAL A 357 -44.37 21.56 11.47
N LYS A 358 -45.66 21.58 11.15
CA LYS A 358 -46.36 22.78 10.66
C LYS A 358 -46.48 23.86 11.74
N GLU A 359 -46.97 23.46 12.91
CA GLU A 359 -47.13 24.36 14.06
C GLU A 359 -45.77 24.82 14.60
N ALA A 360 -44.75 23.96 14.52
CA ALA A 360 -43.37 24.32 14.84
C ALA A 360 -42.80 25.36 13.86
N ILE A 361 -43.01 25.20 12.55
CA ILE A 361 -42.56 26.17 11.53
C ILE A 361 -43.26 27.52 11.73
N ASP A 362 -44.58 27.53 11.94
CA ASP A 362 -45.32 28.77 12.22
C ASP A 362 -44.85 29.42 13.54
N SER A 363 -44.57 28.63 14.57
CA SER A 363 -44.03 29.12 15.84
C SER A 363 -42.60 29.67 15.71
N TYR A 364 -41.75 29.07 14.87
CA TYR A 364 -40.44 29.63 14.53
C TYR A 364 -40.52 30.91 13.68
N ILE A 365 -41.50 31.01 12.78
CA ILE A 365 -41.77 32.25 12.02
C ILE A 365 -42.26 33.36 12.97
N LYS A 366 -43.08 33.04 13.98
CA LYS A 366 -43.49 33.97 15.05
C LYS A 366 -42.35 34.33 16.00
N ALA A 367 -41.49 33.37 16.36
CA ALA A 367 -40.28 33.59 17.14
C ALA A 367 -39.28 34.50 16.40
N ASP A 368 -39.36 34.52 15.07
CA ASP A 368 -38.49 35.29 14.18
C ASP A 368 -37.00 34.84 14.37
N ASP A 369 -36.79 33.58 14.79
CA ASP A 369 -35.51 33.01 15.21
C ASP A 369 -35.01 31.92 14.22
N PRO A 370 -33.85 32.10 13.56
CA PRO A 370 -33.26 31.08 12.69
C PRO A 370 -32.57 29.91 13.41
N SER A 371 -32.37 29.96 14.73
CA SER A 371 -31.39 29.15 15.47
C SER A 371 -31.46 27.62 15.24
N ALA A 372 -32.65 27.07 15.00
CA ALA A 372 -32.87 25.63 14.84
C ALA A 372 -32.97 25.17 13.37
N TYR A 373 -32.45 25.93 12.39
CA TYR A 373 -32.66 25.66 10.96
C TYR A 373 -32.34 24.22 10.53
N MET A 374 -31.34 23.56 11.14
CA MET A 374 -30.93 22.19 10.78
C MET A 374 -31.94 21.15 11.26
N GLU A 375 -32.49 21.32 12.47
CA GLU A 375 -33.56 20.46 13.01
C GLU A 375 -34.87 20.68 12.21
N VAL A 376 -35.19 21.94 11.86
CA VAL A 376 -36.36 22.28 11.03
C VAL A 376 -36.27 21.68 9.63
N VAL A 377 -35.12 21.82 8.93
CA VAL A 377 -34.91 21.22 7.60
C VAL A 377 -35.07 19.70 7.68
N GLN A 378 -34.41 19.02 8.62
CA GLN A 378 -34.51 17.56 8.72
C GLN A 378 -35.94 17.07 9.03
N ALA A 379 -36.72 17.83 9.81
CA ALA A 379 -38.12 17.51 10.10
C ALA A 379 -39.05 17.83 8.91
N ALA A 380 -38.77 18.89 8.15
CA ALA A 380 -39.49 19.23 6.93
C ALA A 380 -39.23 18.21 5.80
N ASP A 381 -38.00 17.76 5.62
CA ASP A 381 -37.61 16.69 4.69
C ASP A 381 -38.39 15.40 4.96
N LYS A 382 -38.47 14.98 6.23
CA LYS A 382 -39.22 13.79 6.66
C LYS A 382 -40.72 13.91 6.47
N SER A 383 -41.28 15.10 6.68
CA SER A 383 -42.73 15.35 6.62
C SER A 383 -43.22 15.81 5.24
N GLY A 384 -42.31 16.11 4.30
CA GLY A 384 -42.62 16.52 2.93
C GLY A 384 -43.20 17.94 2.80
N ASN A 385 -43.18 18.76 3.84
CA ASN A 385 -43.81 20.10 3.86
C ASN A 385 -42.88 21.20 3.29
N TRP A 386 -42.48 21.04 2.03
CA TRP A 386 -41.50 21.92 1.36
C TRP A 386 -41.97 23.37 1.18
N GLU A 387 -43.28 23.63 1.03
CA GLU A 387 -43.80 24.99 0.79
C GLU A 387 -43.68 25.90 2.02
N ASP A 388 -43.96 25.38 3.21
CA ASP A 388 -43.80 26.14 4.46
C ASP A 388 -42.33 26.25 4.86
N LEU A 389 -41.52 25.23 4.53
CA LEU A 389 -40.06 25.30 4.65
C LEU A 389 -39.46 26.44 3.79
N VAL A 390 -39.91 26.63 2.54
CA VAL A 390 -39.45 27.75 1.70
C VAL A 390 -39.72 29.11 2.37
N LYS A 391 -40.89 29.30 3.00
CA LYS A 391 -41.22 30.54 3.74
C LYS A 391 -40.28 30.75 4.93
N PHE A 392 -40.03 29.69 5.71
CA PHE A 392 -39.10 29.73 6.84
C PHE A 392 -37.66 30.03 6.40
N LEU A 393 -37.17 29.36 5.36
CA LEU A 393 -35.82 29.57 4.82
C LEU A 393 -35.66 30.97 4.18
N GLN A 394 -36.71 31.54 3.58
CA GLN A 394 -36.73 32.94 3.12
C GLN A 394 -36.68 33.95 4.28
N MET A 395 -37.30 33.66 5.43
CA MET A 395 -37.15 34.45 6.66
C MET A 395 -35.72 34.32 7.19
N ALA A 396 -35.23 33.08 7.36
CA ALA A 396 -33.89 32.79 7.86
C ALA A 396 -32.82 33.51 7.03
N ARG A 397 -32.90 33.49 5.69
CA ARG A 397 -31.98 34.21 4.79
C ARG A 397 -31.89 35.73 5.05
N LYS A 398 -32.98 36.38 5.50
CA LYS A 398 -32.97 37.82 5.82
C LYS A 398 -32.16 38.13 7.07
N LYS A 399 -32.04 37.18 8.00
CA LYS A 399 -31.33 37.34 9.29
C LYS A 399 -29.94 36.71 9.29
N ALA A 400 -29.80 35.52 8.73
CA ALA A 400 -28.57 34.74 8.65
C ALA A 400 -28.30 34.34 7.19
N ARG A 401 -27.28 34.95 6.57
CA ARG A 401 -26.79 34.58 5.22
C ARG A 401 -25.80 33.42 5.29
N GLU A 402 -26.25 32.29 5.84
CA GLU A 402 -25.45 31.09 5.96
C GLU A 402 -25.53 30.23 4.70
N SER A 403 -24.38 29.70 4.26
CA SER A 403 -24.27 28.89 3.04
C SER A 403 -25.19 27.67 3.06
N TYR A 404 -25.36 27.02 4.22
CA TYR A 404 -26.23 25.86 4.39
C TYR A 404 -27.71 26.23 4.15
N VAL A 405 -28.19 27.32 4.77
CA VAL A 405 -29.57 27.82 4.61
C VAL A 405 -29.86 28.19 3.15
N GLU A 406 -28.92 28.86 2.46
CA GLU A 406 -29.08 29.16 1.02
C GLU A 406 -29.02 27.90 0.15
N THR A 407 -28.22 26.89 0.52
CA THR A 407 -28.11 25.60 -0.20
C THR A 407 -29.40 24.80 -0.12
N GLU A 408 -29.96 24.64 1.09
CA GLU A 408 -31.23 23.92 1.28
C GLU A 408 -32.43 24.72 0.74
N LEU A 409 -32.36 26.06 0.69
CA LEU A 409 -33.38 26.88 0.01
C LEU A 409 -33.42 26.64 -1.51
N ILE A 410 -32.27 26.55 -2.20
CA ILE A 410 -32.26 26.18 -3.62
C ILE A 410 -32.87 24.78 -3.81
N PHE A 411 -32.55 23.82 -2.93
CA PHE A 411 -33.08 22.46 -3.01
C PHE A 411 -34.61 22.43 -2.79
N ALA A 412 -35.13 23.19 -1.82
CA ALA A 412 -36.57 23.32 -1.58
C ALA A 412 -37.29 24.05 -2.72
N LEU A 413 -36.67 25.06 -3.34
CA LEU A 413 -37.19 25.74 -4.55
C LEU A 413 -37.22 24.80 -5.77
N ALA A 414 -36.21 23.95 -5.93
CA ALA A 414 -36.19 22.90 -6.95
C ALA A 414 -37.31 21.88 -6.71
N LYS A 415 -37.48 21.36 -5.48
CA LYS A 415 -38.54 20.41 -5.13
C LYS A 415 -39.96 20.98 -5.23
N THR A 416 -40.14 22.30 -5.13
CA THR A 416 -41.43 22.98 -5.30
C THR A 416 -41.71 23.44 -6.73
N ASN A 417 -40.86 23.07 -7.71
CA ASN A 417 -40.94 23.46 -9.12
C ASN A 417 -41.00 24.99 -9.37
N ARG A 418 -40.49 25.81 -8.44
CA ARG A 418 -40.46 27.28 -8.59
C ARG A 418 -39.22 27.71 -9.39
N LEU A 419 -39.13 27.22 -10.62
CA LEU A 419 -37.95 27.37 -11.49
C LEU A 419 -37.58 28.84 -11.75
N ALA A 420 -38.56 29.75 -11.85
CA ALA A 420 -38.32 31.18 -12.03
C ALA A 420 -37.68 31.84 -10.78
N GLU A 421 -38.17 31.51 -9.57
CA GLU A 421 -37.57 31.98 -8.31
C GLU A 421 -36.14 31.41 -8.15
N LEU A 422 -35.92 30.17 -8.59
CA LEU A 422 -34.61 29.51 -8.60
C LEU A 422 -33.64 30.14 -9.61
N GLU A 423 -34.10 30.49 -10.82
CA GLU A 423 -33.27 31.16 -11.82
C GLU A 423 -32.89 32.60 -11.40
N GLU A 424 -33.83 33.36 -10.83
CA GLU A 424 -33.53 34.68 -10.23
C GLU A 424 -32.54 34.54 -9.06
N PHE A 425 -32.69 33.51 -8.22
CA PHE A 425 -31.79 33.25 -7.09
C PHE A 425 -30.36 32.89 -7.52
N ILE A 426 -30.18 32.09 -8.57
CA ILE A 426 -28.84 31.68 -9.04
C ILE A 426 -28.13 32.85 -9.75
N ASN A 427 -28.89 33.71 -10.45
CA ASN A 427 -28.35 34.91 -11.10
C ASN A 427 -28.01 36.04 -10.12
N GLY A 428 -28.54 36.00 -8.89
CA GLY A 428 -28.18 36.89 -7.79
C GLY A 428 -26.90 36.50 -7.04
N PRO A 429 -26.31 37.39 -6.22
CA PRO A 429 -25.17 37.06 -5.39
C PRO A 429 -25.58 36.04 -4.31
N ASN A 430 -24.93 34.87 -4.32
CA ASN A 430 -25.23 33.72 -3.48
C ASN A 430 -23.95 33.14 -2.83
N ASN A 431 -24.09 32.57 -1.64
CA ASN A 431 -23.05 31.84 -0.92
C ASN A 431 -23.29 30.31 -0.93
N ALA A 432 -24.27 29.84 -1.69
CA ALA A 432 -24.74 28.45 -1.68
C ALA A 432 -23.78 27.46 -2.39
N HIS A 433 -23.78 26.20 -1.96
CA HIS A 433 -23.05 25.11 -2.60
C HIS A 433 -23.82 24.51 -3.79
N ILE A 434 -23.95 25.29 -4.86
CA ILE A 434 -24.77 24.98 -6.05
C ILE A 434 -24.47 23.60 -6.66
N GLN A 435 -23.21 23.12 -6.65
CA GLN A 435 -22.86 21.76 -7.11
C GLN A 435 -23.57 20.66 -6.30
N GLN A 436 -23.60 20.77 -4.97
CA GLN A 436 -24.22 19.76 -4.11
C GLN A 436 -25.74 19.71 -4.33
N VAL A 437 -26.36 20.87 -4.58
CA VAL A 437 -27.78 20.92 -4.94
C VAL A 437 -28.01 20.32 -6.32
N GLY A 438 -27.13 20.60 -7.30
CA GLY A 438 -27.17 19.99 -8.63
C GLY A 438 -27.09 18.47 -8.58
N ASP A 439 -26.14 17.92 -7.80
CA ASP A 439 -25.99 16.48 -7.61
C ASP A 439 -27.20 15.85 -6.89
N ARG A 440 -27.74 16.47 -5.83
CA ARG A 440 -28.99 15.98 -5.20
C ARG A 440 -30.20 16.05 -6.14
N CYS A 441 -30.31 17.10 -6.96
CA CYS A 441 -31.37 17.22 -7.97
C CYS A 441 -31.21 16.18 -9.09
N TYR A 442 -29.97 15.79 -9.44
CA TYR A 442 -29.68 14.72 -10.37
C TYR A 442 -30.19 13.37 -9.86
N ASP A 443 -29.85 13.04 -8.61
CA ASP A 443 -30.20 11.77 -7.99
C ASP A 443 -31.74 11.64 -7.78
N GLU A 444 -32.41 12.75 -7.47
CA GLU A 444 -33.89 12.87 -7.39
C GLU A 444 -34.57 13.00 -8.77
N LYS A 445 -33.82 12.87 -9.88
CA LYS A 445 -34.30 12.94 -11.29
C LYS A 445 -34.95 14.26 -11.71
N MET A 446 -34.65 15.36 -11.03
CA MET A 446 -35.14 16.71 -11.34
C MET A 446 -34.26 17.39 -12.40
N PHE A 447 -34.23 16.80 -13.60
CA PHE A 447 -33.26 17.16 -14.64
C PHE A 447 -33.37 18.61 -15.15
N GLU A 448 -34.56 19.22 -15.15
CA GLU A 448 -34.74 20.63 -15.55
C GLU A 448 -34.07 21.61 -14.57
N ALA A 449 -34.28 21.42 -13.26
CA ALA A 449 -33.61 22.19 -12.23
C ALA A 449 -32.09 21.93 -12.25
N ALA A 450 -31.67 20.66 -12.39
CA ALA A 450 -30.26 20.29 -12.49
C ALA A 450 -29.58 20.91 -13.73
N LYS A 451 -30.28 21.03 -14.86
CA LYS A 451 -29.78 21.72 -16.09
C LYS A 451 -29.46 23.18 -15.81
N LEU A 452 -30.36 23.92 -15.16
CA LEU A 452 -30.13 25.32 -14.77
C LEU A 452 -28.94 25.45 -13.81
N LEU A 453 -28.89 24.60 -12.78
CA LEU A 453 -27.81 24.57 -11.78
C LEU A 453 -26.46 24.28 -12.43
N TYR A 454 -26.30 23.15 -13.14
CA TYR A 454 -25.02 22.75 -13.72
C TYR A 454 -24.54 23.65 -14.86
N ASN A 455 -25.44 24.29 -15.61
CA ASN A 455 -25.05 25.30 -16.60
C ASN A 455 -24.39 26.51 -15.92
N ASN A 456 -24.96 26.97 -14.81
CA ASN A 456 -24.42 28.12 -14.06
C ASN A 456 -23.11 27.79 -13.33
N VAL A 457 -22.92 26.58 -12.79
CA VAL A 457 -21.61 26.16 -12.23
C VAL A 457 -20.65 25.58 -13.27
N SER A 458 -20.98 25.64 -14.57
CA SER A 458 -20.13 25.13 -15.67
C SER A 458 -19.70 23.66 -15.51
N ASN A 459 -20.49 22.82 -14.83
CA ASN A 459 -20.22 21.39 -14.69
C ASN A 459 -20.70 20.63 -15.94
N PHE A 460 -19.99 20.81 -17.05
CA PHE A 460 -20.40 20.29 -18.35
C PHE A 460 -20.49 18.75 -18.40
N GLY A 461 -19.77 18.04 -17.52
CA GLY A 461 -19.83 16.58 -17.41
C GLY A 461 -21.17 16.07 -16.92
N ARG A 462 -21.63 16.56 -15.76
CA ARG A 462 -22.98 16.23 -15.24
C ARG A 462 -24.08 16.88 -16.08
N LEU A 463 -23.87 18.08 -16.62
CA LEU A 463 -24.82 18.74 -17.52
C LEU A 463 -25.11 17.89 -18.76
N ALA A 464 -24.10 17.34 -19.42
CA ALA A 464 -24.31 16.46 -20.57
C ALA A 464 -25.12 15.21 -20.20
N SER A 465 -24.89 14.64 -19.01
CA SER A 465 -25.67 13.53 -18.46
C SER A 465 -27.14 13.93 -18.16
N THR A 466 -27.40 15.13 -17.63
CA THR A 466 -28.79 15.66 -17.47
C THR A 466 -29.48 15.91 -18.80
N LEU A 467 -28.79 16.46 -19.80
CA LEU A 467 -29.33 16.77 -21.12
C LEU A 467 -29.66 15.48 -21.90
N VAL A 468 -28.86 14.43 -21.70
CA VAL A 468 -29.17 13.06 -22.14
C VAL A 468 -30.50 12.57 -21.56
N HIS A 469 -30.71 12.71 -20.25
CA HIS A 469 -31.96 12.27 -19.62
C HIS A 469 -33.18 13.13 -20.00
N LEU A 470 -32.96 14.37 -20.44
CA LEU A 470 -33.99 15.26 -21.02
C LEU A 470 -34.27 14.98 -22.52
N GLY A 471 -33.50 14.10 -23.17
CA GLY A 471 -33.60 13.84 -24.61
C GLY A 471 -33.04 14.95 -25.52
N GLU A 472 -32.37 15.96 -24.96
CA GLU A 472 -31.75 17.06 -25.71
C GLU A 472 -30.35 16.66 -26.24
N TYR A 473 -30.29 15.61 -27.05
CA TYR A 473 -29.02 14.99 -27.48
C TYR A 473 -28.03 15.97 -28.12
N GLN A 474 -28.49 16.91 -28.96
CA GLN A 474 -27.60 17.91 -29.57
C GLN A 474 -26.91 18.80 -28.52
N ALA A 475 -27.66 19.26 -27.49
CA ALA A 475 -27.11 20.05 -26.41
C ALA A 475 -26.18 19.21 -25.52
N ALA A 476 -26.48 17.93 -25.32
CA ALA A 476 -25.61 17.01 -24.60
C ALA A 476 -24.26 16.79 -25.30
N VAL A 477 -24.23 16.70 -26.64
CA VAL A 477 -23.00 16.61 -27.43
C VAL A 477 -22.13 17.86 -27.28
N ASP A 478 -22.72 19.05 -27.31
CA ASP A 478 -21.99 20.31 -27.07
C ASP A 478 -21.53 20.43 -25.60
N GLY A 479 -22.30 19.88 -24.64
CA GLY A 479 -21.90 19.70 -23.25
C GLY A 479 -20.67 18.79 -23.12
N ALA A 480 -20.68 17.61 -23.74
CA ALA A 480 -19.55 16.68 -23.76
C ALA A 480 -18.31 17.29 -24.43
N ARG A 481 -18.47 18.08 -25.50
CA ARG A 481 -17.37 18.84 -26.13
C ARG A 481 -16.74 19.86 -25.19
N LYS A 482 -17.54 20.56 -24.38
CA LYS A 482 -17.05 21.51 -23.37
C LYS A 482 -16.41 20.81 -22.16
N ALA A 483 -16.93 19.64 -21.78
CA ALA A 483 -16.39 18.83 -20.68
C ALA A 483 -15.06 18.15 -21.05
N ASN A 484 -14.91 17.74 -22.31
CA ASN A 484 -13.73 17.05 -22.87
C ASN A 484 -13.24 15.85 -22.03
N SER A 485 -14.17 15.09 -21.45
CA SER A 485 -13.90 13.90 -20.63
C SER A 485 -14.37 12.64 -21.35
N THR A 486 -13.53 11.60 -21.40
CA THR A 486 -13.84 10.31 -22.05
C THR A 486 -15.11 9.67 -21.47
N ARG A 487 -15.27 9.72 -20.15
CA ARG A 487 -16.47 9.23 -19.46
C ARG A 487 -17.74 9.94 -19.92
N THR A 488 -17.71 11.27 -20.02
CA THR A 488 -18.87 12.05 -20.50
C THR A 488 -19.18 11.74 -21.95
N TRP A 489 -18.16 11.57 -22.80
CA TRP A 489 -18.36 11.12 -24.18
C TRP A 489 -19.01 9.73 -24.25
N LYS A 490 -18.62 8.78 -23.40
CA LYS A 490 -19.24 7.44 -23.31
C LYS A 490 -20.72 7.52 -22.91
N GLU A 491 -21.02 8.23 -21.81
CA GLU A 491 -22.40 8.40 -21.32
C GLU A 491 -23.31 9.02 -22.41
N VAL A 492 -22.84 10.06 -23.13
CA VAL A 492 -23.59 10.67 -24.23
C VAL A 492 -23.67 9.76 -25.46
N CYS A 493 -22.58 9.08 -25.85
CA CYS A 493 -22.56 8.18 -27.01
C CYS A 493 -23.56 7.02 -26.82
N PHE A 494 -23.49 6.35 -25.68
CA PHE A 494 -24.39 5.24 -25.32
C PHE A 494 -25.85 5.70 -25.33
N ALA A 495 -26.16 6.85 -24.73
CA ALA A 495 -27.51 7.39 -24.77
C ALA A 495 -27.99 7.84 -26.16
N CYS A 496 -27.10 8.31 -27.04
CA CYS A 496 -27.44 8.61 -28.43
C CYS A 496 -27.71 7.34 -29.25
N VAL A 497 -27.02 6.22 -28.96
CA VAL A 497 -27.32 4.90 -29.54
C VAL A 497 -28.70 4.42 -29.10
N ASP A 498 -29.04 4.61 -27.82
CA ASP A 498 -30.35 4.25 -27.25
C ASP A 498 -31.48 5.10 -27.84
N GLY A 499 -31.22 6.40 -28.05
CA GLY A 499 -32.12 7.33 -28.72
C GLY A 499 -32.16 7.19 -30.25
N GLN A 500 -31.43 6.26 -30.85
CA GLN A 500 -31.30 6.04 -32.30
C GLN A 500 -30.74 7.24 -33.10
N GLU A 501 -30.08 8.19 -32.43
CA GLU A 501 -29.43 9.36 -33.03
C GLU A 501 -28.00 9.03 -33.50
N PHE A 502 -27.90 8.08 -34.45
CA PHE A 502 -26.63 7.50 -34.88
C PHE A 502 -25.61 8.52 -35.40
N ARG A 503 -26.06 9.61 -36.02
CA ARG A 503 -25.17 10.68 -36.51
C ARG A 503 -24.48 11.42 -35.37
N LEU A 504 -25.18 11.67 -34.27
CA LEU A 504 -24.61 12.28 -33.06
C LEU A 504 -23.73 11.25 -32.33
N ALA A 505 -24.21 10.00 -32.22
CA ALA A 505 -23.44 8.89 -31.64
C ALA A 505 -22.12 8.65 -32.39
N GLN A 506 -22.08 8.76 -33.72
CA GLN A 506 -20.85 8.66 -34.52
C GLN A 506 -19.86 9.76 -34.16
N MET A 507 -20.31 11.03 -34.07
CA MET A 507 -19.45 12.15 -33.68
C MET A 507 -18.88 11.98 -32.26
N CYS A 508 -19.69 11.50 -31.30
CA CYS A 508 -19.20 11.14 -29.97
C CYS A 508 -18.23 9.96 -30.01
N GLY A 509 -18.55 8.91 -30.77
CA GLY A 509 -17.75 7.70 -30.95
C GLY A 509 -16.34 8.01 -31.45
N LEU A 510 -16.19 8.93 -32.41
CA LEU A 510 -14.88 9.39 -32.90
C LEU A 510 -14.00 10.00 -31.81
N HIS A 511 -14.57 10.60 -30.75
CA HIS A 511 -13.82 11.09 -29.60
C HIS A 511 -13.47 10.00 -28.57
N ILE A 512 -14.15 8.84 -28.60
CA ILE A 512 -13.90 7.70 -27.72
C ILE A 512 -12.86 6.75 -28.34
N VAL A 513 -13.04 6.34 -29.60
CA VAL A 513 -12.20 5.34 -30.30
C VAL A 513 -10.72 5.70 -30.42
N VAL A 514 -10.33 6.96 -30.21
CA VAL A 514 -8.92 7.37 -30.13
C VAL A 514 -8.23 6.94 -28.82
N HIS A 515 -8.99 6.43 -27.85
CA HIS A 515 -8.51 5.84 -26.60
C HIS A 515 -8.60 4.31 -26.69
N ALA A 516 -7.45 3.63 -26.61
CA ALA A 516 -7.36 2.18 -26.81
C ALA A 516 -8.11 1.38 -25.74
N ASP A 517 -8.01 1.82 -24.49
CA ASP A 517 -8.58 1.13 -23.32
C ASP A 517 -10.13 1.12 -23.33
N GLU A 518 -10.74 2.10 -24.02
CA GLU A 518 -12.19 2.31 -24.08
C GLU A 518 -12.85 1.66 -25.32
N LEU A 519 -12.03 1.20 -26.28
CA LEU A 519 -12.50 0.69 -27.57
C LEU A 519 -13.29 -0.62 -27.42
N GLU A 520 -12.83 -1.53 -26.55
CA GLU A 520 -13.47 -2.83 -26.33
C GLU A 520 -14.88 -2.69 -25.71
N GLU A 521 -15.04 -1.80 -24.72
CA GLU A 521 -16.36 -1.54 -24.11
C GLU A 521 -17.34 -0.91 -25.10
N LEU A 522 -16.87 0.06 -25.91
CA LEU A 522 -17.68 0.69 -26.96
C LEU A 522 -18.15 -0.34 -28.01
N ILE A 523 -17.28 -1.27 -28.41
CA ILE A 523 -17.62 -2.33 -29.35
C ILE A 523 -18.67 -3.25 -28.74
N ASN A 524 -18.48 -3.72 -27.52
CA ASN A 524 -19.45 -4.60 -26.84
C ASN A 524 -20.82 -3.93 -26.76
N TYR A 525 -20.88 -2.65 -26.39
CA TYR A 525 -22.13 -1.88 -26.32
C TYR A 525 -22.89 -1.82 -27.67
N TYR A 526 -22.17 -1.60 -28.77
CA TYR A 526 -22.78 -1.60 -30.11
C TYR A 526 -23.16 -3.02 -30.58
N GLN A 527 -22.39 -4.05 -30.20
CA GLN A 527 -22.65 -5.44 -30.57
C GLN A 527 -23.89 -6.00 -29.84
N ASP A 528 -24.03 -5.76 -28.53
CA ASP A 528 -25.17 -6.22 -27.73
C ASP A 528 -26.51 -5.65 -28.22
N ARG A 529 -26.48 -4.48 -28.87
CA ARG A 529 -27.65 -3.81 -29.49
C ARG A 529 -27.83 -4.11 -30.98
N GLY A 530 -26.90 -4.83 -31.60
CA GLY A 530 -26.96 -5.24 -33.00
C GLY A 530 -26.62 -4.16 -34.04
N TYR A 531 -26.08 -3.01 -33.64
CA TYR A 531 -25.81 -1.87 -34.53
C TYR A 531 -24.43 -1.98 -35.23
N PHE A 532 -24.17 -3.11 -35.89
CA PHE A 532 -22.87 -3.42 -36.47
C PHE A 532 -22.48 -2.52 -37.66
N GLU A 533 -23.45 -2.10 -38.49
CA GLU A 533 -23.21 -1.24 -39.66
C GLU A 533 -22.70 0.16 -39.26
N GLU A 534 -23.34 0.77 -38.26
CA GLU A 534 -22.94 2.08 -37.73
C GLU A 534 -21.58 2.01 -37.01
N LEU A 535 -21.30 0.92 -36.28
CA LEU A 535 -19.98 0.68 -35.68
C LEU A 535 -18.88 0.57 -36.74
N ILE A 536 -19.12 -0.18 -37.82
CA ILE A 536 -18.18 -0.30 -38.95
C ILE A 536 -17.97 1.06 -39.61
N THR A 537 -19.03 1.82 -39.88
CA THR A 537 -18.94 3.15 -40.51
C THR A 537 -18.25 4.19 -39.62
N MET A 538 -18.46 4.11 -38.29
CA MET A 538 -17.75 4.92 -37.30
C MET A 538 -16.25 4.59 -37.30
N LEU A 539 -15.88 3.30 -37.32
CA LEU A 539 -14.47 2.87 -37.37
C LEU A 539 -13.82 3.22 -38.72
N GLU A 540 -14.50 3.04 -39.86
CA GLU A 540 -14.02 3.48 -41.18
C GLU A 540 -13.64 4.97 -41.18
N ALA A 541 -14.48 5.83 -40.59
CA ALA A 541 -14.17 7.25 -40.41
C ALA A 541 -13.03 7.49 -39.41
N ALA A 542 -12.97 6.70 -38.32
CA ALA A 542 -11.96 6.82 -37.28
C ALA A 542 -10.54 6.44 -37.75
N LEU A 543 -10.41 5.52 -38.71
CA LEU A 543 -9.13 5.14 -39.33
C LEU A 543 -8.45 6.33 -40.02
N GLY A 544 -9.21 7.34 -40.45
CA GLY A 544 -8.69 8.60 -41.02
C GLY A 544 -8.16 9.61 -39.99
N LEU A 545 -8.31 9.36 -38.68
CA LEU A 545 -7.84 10.26 -37.64
C LEU A 545 -6.33 10.10 -37.39
N GLU A 546 -5.65 11.22 -37.17
CA GLU A 546 -4.19 11.27 -36.90
C GLU A 546 -3.78 10.45 -35.65
N ARG A 547 -4.72 10.26 -34.70
CA ARG A 547 -4.53 9.46 -33.47
C ARG A 547 -4.97 7.99 -33.60
N ALA A 548 -5.17 7.47 -34.81
CA ALA A 548 -5.58 6.06 -35.01
C ALA A 548 -4.51 5.07 -34.51
N HIS A 549 -4.91 4.06 -33.74
CA HIS A 549 -4.02 3.08 -33.09
C HIS A 549 -4.34 1.63 -33.51
N MET A 550 -3.45 0.68 -33.19
CA MET A 550 -3.52 -0.72 -33.66
C MET A 550 -4.83 -1.46 -33.33
N GLY A 551 -5.45 -1.14 -32.19
CA GLY A 551 -6.74 -1.71 -31.77
C GLY A 551 -7.84 -1.47 -32.79
N MET A 552 -7.94 -0.26 -33.34
CA MET A 552 -8.97 0.13 -34.31
C MET A 552 -8.92 -0.72 -35.58
N PHE A 553 -7.74 -0.94 -36.16
CA PHE A 553 -7.55 -1.81 -37.32
C PHE A 553 -7.84 -3.28 -36.98
N THR A 554 -7.50 -3.71 -35.76
CA THR A 554 -7.70 -5.11 -35.32
C THR A 554 -9.18 -5.43 -35.15
N GLU A 555 -9.93 -4.56 -34.46
CA GLU A 555 -11.35 -4.76 -34.23
C GLU A 555 -12.18 -4.53 -35.49
N LEU A 556 -11.79 -3.58 -36.36
CA LEU A 556 -12.42 -3.43 -37.67
C LEU A 556 -12.23 -4.69 -38.54
N ALA A 557 -11.05 -5.32 -38.50
CA ALA A 557 -10.82 -6.60 -39.19
C ALA A 557 -11.69 -7.74 -38.62
N ILE A 558 -11.94 -7.78 -37.30
CA ILE A 558 -12.83 -8.76 -36.66
C ILE A 558 -14.31 -8.52 -37.04
N LEU A 559 -14.71 -7.25 -37.20
CA LEU A 559 -16.06 -6.91 -37.69
C LEU A 559 -16.21 -7.24 -39.17
N TYR A 560 -15.21 -6.95 -40.00
CA TYR A 560 -15.23 -7.33 -41.42
C TYR A 560 -15.24 -8.83 -41.62
N SER A 561 -14.52 -9.63 -40.82
CA SER A 561 -14.55 -11.09 -40.97
C SER A 561 -15.95 -11.68 -40.73
N LYS A 562 -16.70 -11.12 -39.78
CA LYS A 562 -18.07 -11.54 -39.45
C LYS A 562 -19.14 -10.99 -40.40
N PHE A 563 -19.06 -9.72 -40.78
CA PHE A 563 -20.17 -9.00 -41.41
C PHE A 563 -19.92 -8.58 -42.87
N LYS A 564 -18.67 -8.31 -43.28
CA LYS A 564 -18.33 -7.85 -44.65
C LYS A 564 -17.05 -8.50 -45.20
N PRO A 565 -17.07 -9.81 -45.51
CA PRO A 565 -15.93 -10.53 -46.10
C PRO A 565 -15.28 -9.83 -47.30
N GLN A 566 -16.08 -9.19 -48.17
CA GLN A 566 -15.58 -8.53 -49.38
C GLN A 566 -14.62 -7.37 -49.09
N LYS A 567 -14.82 -6.60 -48.01
CA LYS A 567 -13.92 -5.51 -47.58
C LYS A 567 -12.72 -6.01 -46.78
N MET A 568 -12.80 -7.19 -46.18
CA MET A 568 -11.76 -7.74 -45.30
C MET A 568 -10.40 -7.81 -46.01
N ARG A 569 -10.39 -8.27 -47.25
CA ARG A 569 -9.15 -8.40 -48.03
C ARG A 569 -8.48 -7.06 -48.31
N GLU A 570 -9.24 -6.08 -48.79
CA GLU A 570 -8.74 -4.72 -49.08
C GLU A 570 -8.17 -4.05 -47.81
N HIS A 571 -8.88 -4.20 -46.68
CA HIS A 571 -8.42 -3.70 -45.39
C HIS A 571 -7.09 -4.34 -44.95
N LEU A 572 -6.95 -5.66 -45.08
CA LEU A 572 -5.69 -6.34 -44.75
C LEU A 572 -4.55 -5.98 -45.70
N GLU A 573 -4.82 -5.89 -47.00
CA GLU A 573 -3.81 -5.57 -48.02
C GLU A 573 -3.22 -4.17 -47.81
N LEU A 574 -4.02 -3.22 -47.30
CA LEU A 574 -3.59 -1.88 -46.91
C LEU A 574 -2.97 -1.77 -45.50
N PHE A 575 -3.50 -2.49 -44.50
CA PHE A 575 -3.22 -2.21 -43.08
C PHE A 575 -2.59 -3.36 -42.27
N TRP A 576 -2.13 -4.45 -42.89
CA TRP A 576 -1.50 -5.60 -42.21
C TRP A 576 -0.32 -5.26 -41.29
N SER A 577 0.37 -4.13 -41.49
CA SER A 577 1.46 -3.66 -40.63
C SER A 577 1.02 -3.00 -39.33
N ARG A 578 -0.26 -2.60 -39.23
CA ARG A 578 -0.86 -1.87 -38.08
C ARG A 578 -1.92 -2.70 -37.34
N VAL A 579 -1.92 -4.02 -37.51
CA VAL A 579 -2.95 -4.93 -37.00
C VAL A 579 -2.34 -6.03 -36.11
N ASN A 580 -3.07 -6.50 -35.09
CA ASN A 580 -2.68 -7.66 -34.30
C ASN A 580 -2.99 -8.95 -35.07
N ILE A 581 -2.01 -9.46 -35.81
CA ILE A 581 -2.18 -10.62 -36.70
C ILE A 581 -2.68 -11.87 -35.95
N PRO A 582 -2.12 -12.30 -34.79
CA PRO A 582 -2.64 -13.46 -34.05
C PRO A 582 -4.11 -13.37 -33.57
N LYS A 583 -4.63 -12.16 -33.30
CA LYS A 583 -6.06 -11.97 -32.97
C LYS A 583 -6.93 -12.08 -34.22
N VAL A 584 -6.49 -11.48 -35.34
CA VAL A 584 -7.21 -11.52 -36.61
C VAL A 584 -7.17 -12.91 -37.27
N LEU A 585 -6.06 -13.66 -37.16
CA LEU A 585 -5.97 -15.03 -37.66
C LEU A 585 -7.08 -15.92 -37.09
N ARG A 586 -7.28 -15.90 -35.76
CA ARG A 586 -8.40 -16.62 -35.11
C ARG A 586 -9.77 -16.15 -35.61
N ALA A 587 -9.95 -14.86 -35.85
CA ALA A 587 -11.20 -14.31 -36.37
C ALA A 587 -11.44 -14.61 -37.86
N ALA A 588 -10.39 -14.81 -38.65
CA ALA A 588 -10.45 -15.20 -40.05
C ALA A 588 -10.65 -16.72 -40.21
N GLU A 589 -10.03 -17.53 -39.35
CA GLU A 589 -10.25 -18.98 -39.26
C GLU A 589 -11.70 -19.30 -38.87
N GLN A 590 -12.21 -18.61 -37.85
CA GLN A 590 -13.61 -18.73 -37.40
C GLN A 590 -14.63 -18.26 -38.45
N ALA A 591 -14.22 -17.39 -39.39
CA ALA A 591 -15.03 -16.89 -40.51
C ALA A 591 -14.77 -17.64 -41.84
N HIS A 592 -13.85 -18.62 -41.86
CA HIS A 592 -13.48 -19.41 -43.03
C HIS A 592 -13.02 -18.58 -44.25
N LEU A 593 -12.32 -17.46 -44.02
CA LEU A 593 -11.82 -16.55 -45.05
C LEU A 593 -10.44 -16.98 -45.57
N TRP A 594 -10.37 -18.13 -46.24
CA TRP A 594 -9.10 -18.82 -46.53
C TRP A 594 -8.11 -18.01 -47.38
N ALA A 595 -8.58 -17.17 -48.31
CA ALA A 595 -7.70 -16.36 -49.16
C ALA A 595 -6.99 -15.25 -48.36
N GLU A 596 -7.73 -14.63 -47.44
CA GLU A 596 -7.27 -13.58 -46.52
C GLU A 596 -6.40 -14.19 -45.42
N LEU A 597 -6.76 -15.38 -44.94
CA LEU A 597 -6.04 -16.14 -43.91
C LEU A 597 -4.65 -16.57 -44.44
N VAL A 598 -4.56 -17.07 -45.67
CA VAL A 598 -3.27 -17.38 -46.32
C VAL A 598 -2.41 -16.13 -46.55
N PHE A 599 -3.02 -14.98 -46.84
CA PHE A 599 -2.30 -13.70 -46.90
C PHE A 599 -1.73 -13.30 -45.52
N LEU A 600 -2.50 -13.47 -44.45
CA LEU A 600 -2.03 -13.22 -43.08
C LEU A 600 -0.86 -14.15 -42.71
N TYR A 601 -0.95 -15.45 -42.98
CA TYR A 601 0.16 -16.38 -42.73
C TYR A 601 1.41 -16.07 -43.56
N ASP A 602 1.28 -15.64 -44.82
CA ASP A 602 2.43 -15.17 -45.64
C ASP A 602 3.13 -13.95 -45.02
N LYS A 603 2.36 -12.98 -44.51
CA LYS A 603 2.91 -11.77 -43.86
C LYS A 603 3.40 -12.00 -42.43
N TYR A 604 2.89 -13.03 -41.74
CA TYR A 604 3.33 -13.43 -40.41
C TYR A 604 4.48 -14.44 -40.42
N GLU A 605 4.98 -14.81 -41.62
CA GLU A 605 6.05 -15.78 -41.84
C GLU A 605 5.73 -17.22 -41.38
N GLU A 606 4.46 -17.52 -41.07
CA GLU A 606 3.95 -18.87 -40.81
C GLU A 606 3.64 -19.62 -42.13
N PHE A 607 4.67 -19.74 -42.98
CA PHE A 607 4.57 -20.36 -44.30
C PHE A 607 4.05 -21.81 -44.25
N ASP A 608 4.37 -22.54 -43.18
CA ASP A 608 3.90 -23.91 -42.94
C ASP A 608 2.35 -23.95 -42.86
N ASN A 609 1.72 -23.02 -42.13
CA ASN A 609 0.27 -22.93 -41.98
C ASN A 609 -0.41 -22.39 -43.25
N ALA A 610 0.24 -21.47 -43.96
CA ALA A 610 -0.21 -21.01 -45.28
C ALA A 610 -0.33 -22.18 -46.29
N ILE A 611 0.71 -23.02 -46.40
CA ILE A 611 0.71 -24.18 -47.31
C ILE A 611 -0.35 -25.20 -46.92
N ILE A 612 -0.50 -25.52 -45.63
CA ILE A 612 -1.55 -26.44 -45.15
C ILE A 612 -2.93 -25.92 -45.56
N THR A 613 -3.20 -24.63 -45.37
CA THR A 613 -4.48 -23.99 -45.73
C THR A 613 -4.74 -24.03 -47.24
N MET A 614 -3.72 -23.76 -48.07
CA MET A 614 -3.81 -23.87 -49.54
C MET A 614 -4.05 -25.31 -50.02
N MET A 615 -3.62 -26.31 -49.24
CA MET A 615 -3.82 -27.72 -49.54
C MET A 615 -5.20 -28.24 -49.10
N THR A 616 -5.72 -27.78 -47.96
CA THR A 616 -7.07 -28.18 -47.49
C THR A 616 -8.19 -27.42 -48.18
N HIS A 617 -7.93 -26.18 -48.64
CA HIS A 617 -8.91 -25.34 -49.35
C HIS A 617 -8.39 -24.87 -50.73
N PRO A 618 -8.27 -25.78 -51.72
CA PRO A 618 -7.67 -25.45 -53.02
C PRO A 618 -8.44 -24.41 -53.84
N THR A 619 -9.77 -24.37 -53.73
CA THR A 619 -10.60 -23.51 -54.59
C THR A 619 -10.42 -22.03 -54.27
N ASP A 620 -10.29 -21.68 -52.98
CA ASP A 620 -10.38 -20.30 -52.52
C ASP A 620 -9.00 -19.67 -52.33
N ALA A 621 -8.03 -20.45 -51.84
CA ALA A 621 -6.72 -19.94 -51.42
C ALA A 621 -5.57 -20.28 -52.37
N TRP A 622 -5.66 -21.34 -53.18
CA TRP A 622 -4.53 -21.77 -54.01
C TRP A 622 -4.27 -20.80 -55.17
N LYS A 623 -3.04 -20.29 -55.25
CA LYS A 623 -2.51 -19.56 -56.40
C LYS A 623 -1.14 -20.11 -56.75
N GLU A 624 -0.91 -20.37 -58.04
CA GLU A 624 0.25 -21.14 -58.52
C GLU A 624 1.60 -20.51 -58.16
N GLY A 625 1.78 -19.21 -58.42
CA GLY A 625 3.01 -18.48 -58.08
C GLY A 625 3.22 -18.39 -56.57
N GLN A 626 2.20 -17.93 -55.84
CA GLN A 626 2.23 -17.78 -54.39
C GLN A 626 2.58 -19.10 -53.67
N PHE A 627 2.03 -20.24 -54.12
CA PHE A 627 2.38 -21.55 -53.55
C PHE A 627 3.86 -21.90 -53.79
N LYS A 628 4.38 -21.66 -54.99
CA LYS A 628 5.80 -21.89 -55.35
C LYS A 628 6.75 -20.99 -54.54
N ASP A 629 6.36 -19.74 -54.26
CA ASP A 629 7.18 -18.83 -53.46
C ASP A 629 7.18 -19.21 -51.98
N ILE A 630 6.00 -19.47 -51.39
CA ILE A 630 5.84 -19.82 -49.97
C ILE A 630 6.54 -21.14 -49.64
N ILE A 631 6.37 -22.18 -50.47
CA ILE A 631 6.91 -23.53 -50.16
C ILE A 631 8.44 -23.54 -50.04
N THR A 632 9.18 -22.64 -50.70
CA THR A 632 10.65 -22.57 -50.56
C THR A 632 11.12 -22.16 -49.17
N LYS A 633 10.32 -21.33 -48.49
CA LYS A 633 10.63 -20.74 -47.17
C LYS A 633 10.25 -21.65 -46.00
N VAL A 634 9.38 -22.63 -46.24
CA VAL A 634 8.93 -23.61 -45.24
C VAL A 634 10.12 -24.34 -44.62
N ALA A 635 10.15 -24.41 -43.29
CA ALA A 635 11.21 -25.14 -42.58
C ALA A 635 10.99 -26.65 -42.68
N ASN A 636 9.74 -27.10 -42.58
CA ASN A 636 9.36 -28.50 -42.49
C ASN A 636 9.31 -29.22 -43.85
N VAL A 637 10.33 -30.05 -44.12
CA VAL A 637 10.43 -30.83 -45.38
C VAL A 637 9.34 -31.90 -45.52
N GLU A 638 8.62 -32.30 -44.46
CA GLU A 638 7.45 -33.19 -44.63
C GLU A 638 6.31 -32.53 -45.42
N LEU A 639 6.18 -31.20 -45.34
CA LEU A 639 5.20 -30.46 -46.15
C LEU A 639 5.55 -30.52 -47.64
N TYR A 640 6.81 -30.72 -48.02
CA TYR A 640 7.19 -30.87 -49.43
C TYR A 640 6.62 -32.18 -50.00
N TYR A 641 6.71 -33.30 -49.28
CA TYR A 641 6.16 -34.58 -49.74
C TYR A 641 4.63 -34.56 -49.77
N LYS A 642 3.99 -33.90 -48.80
CA LYS A 642 2.53 -33.67 -48.81
C LYS A 642 2.11 -32.77 -49.98
N ALA A 643 2.84 -31.69 -50.26
CA ALA A 643 2.59 -30.82 -51.41
C ALA A 643 2.79 -31.55 -52.75
N VAL A 644 3.81 -32.41 -52.85
CA VAL A 644 4.04 -33.29 -54.01
C VAL A 644 2.87 -34.26 -54.20
N GLN A 645 2.36 -34.88 -53.14
CA GLN A 645 1.15 -35.71 -53.21
C GLN A 645 -0.06 -34.90 -53.70
N PHE A 646 -0.29 -33.72 -53.13
CA PHE A 646 -1.38 -32.83 -53.52
C PHE A 646 -1.30 -32.40 -55.00
N TYR A 647 -0.13 -31.98 -55.48
CA TYR A 647 0.06 -31.66 -56.90
C TYR A 647 -0.08 -32.89 -57.81
N LEU A 648 0.36 -34.07 -57.36
CA LEU A 648 0.21 -35.32 -58.11
C LEU A 648 -1.26 -35.76 -58.22
N GLU A 649 -2.07 -35.56 -57.18
CA GLU A 649 -3.50 -35.90 -57.18
C GLU A 649 -4.34 -34.87 -57.95
N PHE A 650 -4.10 -33.57 -57.75
CA PHE A 650 -4.98 -32.51 -58.28
C PHE A 650 -4.48 -31.82 -59.56
N LYS A 651 -3.15 -31.65 -59.76
CA LYS A 651 -2.59 -30.92 -60.92
C LYS A 651 -1.29 -31.55 -61.47
N PRO A 652 -1.34 -32.76 -62.07
CA PRO A 652 -0.16 -33.51 -62.48
C PRO A 652 0.81 -32.75 -63.42
N LEU A 653 0.28 -31.90 -64.31
CA LEU A 653 1.10 -31.16 -65.28
C LEU A 653 2.04 -30.14 -64.63
N LEU A 654 1.63 -29.51 -63.53
CA LEU A 654 2.40 -28.48 -62.82
C LEU A 654 3.38 -29.06 -61.79
N LEU A 655 3.37 -30.38 -61.58
CA LEU A 655 4.23 -31.03 -60.59
C LEU A 655 5.71 -30.91 -60.94
N ASN A 656 6.09 -30.95 -62.22
CA ASN A 656 7.49 -30.80 -62.62
C ASN A 656 8.06 -29.43 -62.22
N ASP A 657 7.30 -28.35 -62.44
CA ASP A 657 7.72 -27.00 -62.09
C ASP A 657 7.87 -26.83 -60.56
N LEU A 658 6.97 -27.43 -59.78
CA LEU A 658 7.10 -27.51 -58.33
C LEU A 658 8.39 -28.26 -57.94
N LEU A 659 8.62 -29.45 -58.50
CA LEU A 659 9.80 -30.27 -58.18
C LEU A 659 11.12 -29.58 -58.55
N MET A 660 11.17 -28.77 -59.61
CA MET A 660 12.34 -27.94 -59.93
C MET A 660 12.64 -26.94 -58.80
N VAL A 661 11.61 -26.24 -58.29
CA VAL A 661 11.74 -25.28 -57.17
C VAL A 661 12.16 -25.97 -55.87
N LEU A 662 11.65 -27.18 -55.60
CA LEU A 662 11.98 -27.94 -54.38
C LEU A 662 13.36 -28.63 -54.43
N SER A 663 13.98 -28.74 -55.61
CA SER A 663 15.16 -29.58 -55.84
C SER A 663 16.33 -29.39 -54.85
N PRO A 664 16.73 -28.16 -54.44
CA PRO A 664 17.89 -27.98 -53.54
C PRO A 664 17.73 -28.52 -52.12
N ARG A 665 16.50 -28.84 -51.67
CA ARG A 665 16.20 -29.28 -50.29
C ARG A 665 15.45 -30.62 -50.21
N LEU A 666 15.18 -31.26 -51.35
CA LEU A 666 14.38 -32.48 -51.43
C LEU A 666 15.28 -33.74 -51.41
N ASP A 667 14.95 -34.76 -50.62
CA ASP A 667 15.60 -36.06 -50.77
C ASP A 667 15.05 -36.76 -52.02
N HIS A 668 15.82 -36.68 -53.09
CA HIS A 668 15.51 -37.31 -54.38
C HIS A 668 15.26 -38.83 -54.24
N SER A 669 15.91 -39.50 -53.28
CA SER A 669 15.76 -40.93 -53.06
C SER A 669 14.38 -41.28 -52.51
N ARG A 670 13.91 -40.51 -51.52
CA ARG A 670 12.55 -40.63 -51.00
C ARG A 670 11.50 -40.28 -52.05
N ALA A 671 11.73 -39.22 -52.83
CA ALA A 671 10.84 -38.81 -53.91
C ALA A 671 10.70 -39.89 -55.01
N VAL A 672 11.82 -40.45 -55.50
CA VAL A 672 11.81 -41.53 -56.50
C VAL A 672 11.12 -42.78 -55.96
N ASN A 673 11.38 -43.17 -54.72
CA ASN A 673 10.71 -44.30 -54.07
C ASN A 673 9.19 -44.11 -53.97
N TYR A 674 8.72 -42.87 -53.75
CA TYR A 674 7.30 -42.53 -53.77
C TYR A 674 6.71 -42.67 -55.19
N PHE A 675 7.30 -42.01 -56.20
CA PHE A 675 6.80 -42.09 -57.59
C PHE A 675 6.85 -43.51 -58.18
N SER A 676 7.81 -44.33 -57.75
CA SER A 676 7.90 -45.76 -58.09
C SER A 676 6.74 -46.58 -57.53
N LYS A 677 6.40 -46.39 -56.25
CA LYS A 677 5.21 -47.03 -55.63
C LYS A 677 3.90 -46.61 -56.30
N VAL A 678 3.77 -45.33 -56.67
CA VAL A 678 2.58 -44.78 -57.33
C VAL A 678 2.53 -45.10 -58.85
N LYS A 679 3.61 -45.68 -59.42
CA LYS A 679 3.76 -46.02 -60.85
C LYS A 679 3.65 -44.84 -61.84
N GLN A 680 3.76 -43.61 -61.34
CA GLN A 680 3.68 -42.37 -62.15
C GLN A 680 5.08 -41.78 -62.45
N LEU A 681 6.12 -42.60 -62.32
CA LEU A 681 7.52 -42.25 -62.58
C LEU A 681 7.79 -41.60 -63.96
N PRO A 682 7.12 -41.97 -65.09
CA PRO A 682 7.31 -41.29 -66.38
C PRO A 682 6.98 -39.79 -66.35
N LEU A 683 6.04 -39.35 -65.52
CA LEU A 683 5.61 -37.95 -65.45
C LEU A 683 6.71 -37.03 -64.92
N VAL A 684 7.58 -37.53 -64.05
CA VAL A 684 8.69 -36.77 -63.45
C VAL A 684 10.01 -36.87 -64.25
N LYS A 685 9.98 -37.41 -65.47
CA LYS A 685 11.16 -37.53 -66.35
C LYS A 685 11.96 -36.22 -66.54
N PRO A 686 11.34 -35.03 -66.73
CA PRO A 686 12.08 -33.77 -66.82
C PRO A 686 12.85 -33.43 -65.53
N TYR A 687 12.23 -33.64 -64.37
CA TYR A 687 12.85 -33.47 -63.06
C TYR A 687 13.98 -34.49 -62.82
N LEU A 688 13.81 -35.76 -63.21
CA LEU A 688 14.88 -36.75 -63.06
C LEU A 688 16.11 -36.41 -63.91
N ARG A 689 15.91 -35.84 -65.11
CA ARG A 689 17.03 -35.37 -65.96
C ARG A 689 17.76 -34.16 -65.38
N SER A 690 17.09 -33.23 -64.69
CA SER A 690 17.78 -32.09 -64.04
C SER A 690 18.50 -32.50 -62.76
N VAL A 691 17.96 -33.46 -62.01
CA VAL A 691 18.54 -34.00 -60.77
C VAL A 691 19.66 -35.02 -61.00
N GLN A 692 19.78 -35.57 -62.21
CA GLN A 692 20.75 -36.62 -62.52
C GLN A 692 22.20 -36.23 -62.19
N ASN A 693 22.52 -34.93 -62.26
CA ASN A 693 23.81 -34.36 -61.85
C ASN A 693 24.25 -34.68 -60.41
N HIS A 694 23.34 -35.05 -59.51
CA HIS A 694 23.67 -35.48 -58.14
C HIS A 694 24.17 -36.94 -58.06
N ASN A 695 24.24 -37.68 -59.17
CA ASN A 695 24.69 -39.07 -59.28
C ASN A 695 24.06 -39.99 -58.19
N ASN A 696 22.75 -39.88 -57.98
CA ASN A 696 22.03 -40.65 -56.97
C ASN A 696 21.57 -42.00 -57.54
N LYS A 697 21.96 -43.10 -56.89
CA LYS A 697 21.60 -44.48 -57.26
C LYS A 697 20.13 -44.67 -57.63
N SER A 698 19.22 -44.16 -56.80
CA SER A 698 17.77 -44.33 -57.03
C SER A 698 17.29 -43.60 -58.29
N VAL A 699 17.82 -42.39 -58.54
CA VAL A 699 17.52 -41.59 -59.73
C VAL A 699 18.05 -42.28 -60.97
N ASN A 700 19.32 -42.72 -60.95
CA ASN A 700 19.95 -43.42 -62.06
C ASN A 700 19.24 -44.75 -62.36
N GLU A 701 18.94 -45.58 -61.37
CA GLU A 701 18.21 -46.83 -61.57
C GLU A 701 16.80 -46.60 -62.09
N ALA A 702 16.05 -45.64 -61.55
CA ALA A 702 14.71 -45.33 -62.01
C ALA A 702 14.70 -44.76 -63.44
N LEU A 703 15.65 -43.88 -63.76
CA LEU A 703 15.79 -43.27 -65.09
C LEU A 703 16.29 -44.28 -66.13
N ASN A 704 17.24 -45.15 -65.78
CA ASN A 704 17.69 -46.24 -66.65
C ASN A 704 16.56 -47.27 -66.88
N ASN A 705 15.73 -47.54 -65.88
CA ASN A 705 14.52 -48.35 -66.06
C ASN A 705 13.51 -47.67 -66.99
N LEU A 706 13.32 -46.34 -66.92
CA LEU A 706 12.52 -45.60 -67.89
C LEU A 706 13.10 -45.72 -69.30
N PHE A 707 14.40 -45.48 -69.49
CA PHE A 707 15.07 -45.58 -70.79
C PHE A 707 14.94 -46.98 -71.43
N ILE A 708 14.98 -48.05 -70.63
CA ILE A 708 14.70 -49.41 -71.12
C ILE A 708 13.23 -49.53 -71.57
N THR A 709 12.27 -49.00 -70.82
CA THR A 709 10.84 -49.11 -71.19
C THR A 709 10.40 -48.21 -72.35
N GLU A 710 11.13 -47.13 -72.64
CA GLU A 710 10.87 -46.23 -73.77
C GLU A 710 11.82 -46.46 -74.96
N GLU A 711 12.65 -47.51 -74.89
CA GLU A 711 13.60 -47.94 -75.92
C GLU A 711 14.69 -46.91 -76.30
N ASP A 712 14.90 -45.87 -75.47
CA ASP A 712 15.91 -44.81 -75.68
C ASP A 712 17.33 -45.27 -75.28
N TYR A 713 17.94 -46.05 -76.17
CA TYR A 713 19.31 -46.52 -76.03
C TYR A 713 20.37 -45.39 -76.09
N GLN A 714 20.05 -44.23 -76.67
CA GLN A 714 20.99 -43.10 -76.76
C GLN A 714 21.07 -42.36 -75.43
N ALA A 715 19.93 -41.98 -74.86
CA ALA A 715 19.90 -41.36 -73.53
C ALA A 715 20.35 -42.35 -72.44
N LEU A 716 20.02 -43.64 -72.55
CA LEU A 716 20.60 -44.65 -71.66
C LEU A 716 22.13 -44.66 -71.73
N ARG A 717 22.70 -44.60 -72.95
CA ARG A 717 24.15 -44.62 -73.12
C ARG A 717 24.82 -43.39 -72.53
N THR A 718 24.29 -42.18 -72.80
CA THR A 718 24.80 -40.95 -72.19
C THR A 718 24.61 -40.94 -70.66
N SER A 719 23.51 -41.51 -70.16
CA SER A 719 23.22 -41.67 -68.73
C SER A 719 24.29 -42.50 -68.03
N ILE A 720 24.59 -43.71 -68.52
CA ILE A 720 25.58 -44.61 -67.89
C ILE A 720 27.03 -44.16 -68.08
N ASP A 721 27.36 -43.48 -69.19
CA ASP A 721 28.72 -42.98 -69.44
C ASP A 721 29.04 -41.74 -68.59
N ALA A 722 28.02 -40.96 -68.19
CA ALA A 722 28.18 -39.75 -67.37
C ALA A 722 27.98 -39.99 -65.86
N TYR A 723 27.18 -41.00 -65.47
CA TYR A 723 26.77 -41.23 -64.08
C TYR A 723 26.86 -42.73 -63.73
N ASP A 724 27.87 -43.09 -62.95
CA ASP A 724 28.30 -44.46 -62.65
C ASP A 724 27.61 -45.12 -61.44
N ASN A 725 26.89 -44.34 -60.62
CA ASN A 725 26.26 -44.83 -59.40
C ASN A 725 24.94 -45.55 -59.71
N PHE A 726 24.99 -46.81 -60.13
CA PHE A 726 23.84 -47.71 -60.27
C PHE A 726 24.30 -49.19 -60.21
N ASP A 727 23.37 -50.14 -60.04
CA ASP A 727 23.73 -51.57 -60.09
C ASP A 727 23.97 -52.04 -61.53
N ASN A 728 25.23 -51.95 -61.96
CA ASN A 728 25.75 -52.44 -63.24
C ASN A 728 25.37 -53.90 -63.53
N ILE A 729 25.27 -54.78 -62.52
CA ILE A 729 25.06 -56.22 -62.74
C ILE A 729 23.59 -56.56 -62.98
N SER A 730 22.68 -56.06 -62.13
CA SER A 730 21.25 -56.33 -62.34
C SER A 730 20.73 -55.62 -63.59
N LEU A 731 21.26 -54.43 -63.92
CA LEU A 731 20.94 -53.73 -65.17
C LEU A 731 21.41 -54.54 -66.39
N ALA A 732 22.66 -55.01 -66.41
CA ALA A 732 23.19 -55.81 -67.51
C ALA A 732 22.45 -57.15 -67.68
N GLN A 733 22.12 -57.86 -66.58
CA GLN A 733 21.32 -59.09 -66.62
C GLN A 733 19.88 -58.89 -67.13
N ARG A 734 19.30 -57.70 -66.90
CA ARG A 734 17.99 -57.34 -67.46
C ARG A 734 18.10 -57.07 -68.96
N MET A 735 19.15 -56.38 -69.39
CA MET A 735 19.39 -56.02 -70.77
C MET A 735 19.88 -57.19 -71.65
N GLU A 736 20.56 -58.19 -71.08
CA GLU A 736 20.89 -59.46 -71.73
C GLU A 736 19.64 -60.17 -72.31
N LYS A 737 18.49 -60.03 -71.65
CA LYS A 737 17.21 -60.66 -72.03
C LYS A 737 16.37 -59.81 -72.99
N HIS A 738 16.85 -58.65 -73.40
CA HIS A 738 16.11 -57.74 -74.28
C HIS A 738 16.12 -58.22 -75.74
N GLU A 739 15.05 -57.96 -76.48
CA GLU A 739 14.93 -58.40 -77.89
C GLU A 739 15.82 -57.57 -78.83
N LEU A 740 16.04 -56.30 -78.49
CA LEU A 740 16.88 -55.36 -79.25
C LEU A 740 18.39 -55.57 -78.99
N ILE A 741 19.15 -55.58 -80.09
CA ILE A 741 20.60 -55.83 -80.09
C ILE A 741 21.36 -54.66 -79.44
N GLU A 742 20.86 -53.43 -79.53
CA GLU A 742 21.46 -52.24 -78.93
C GLU A 742 21.53 -52.34 -77.40
N PHE A 743 20.46 -52.80 -76.75
CA PHE A 743 20.44 -53.00 -75.31
C PHE A 743 21.35 -54.17 -74.89
N ARG A 744 21.39 -55.26 -75.67
CA ARG A 744 22.34 -56.37 -75.42
C ARG A 744 23.80 -55.96 -75.62
N ARG A 745 24.09 -55.07 -76.58
CA ARG A 745 25.42 -54.47 -76.79
C ARG A 745 25.82 -53.56 -75.62
N ILE A 746 24.89 -52.77 -75.09
CA ILE A 746 25.12 -51.98 -73.88
C ILE A 746 25.30 -52.91 -72.66
N ALA A 747 24.59 -54.04 -72.57
CA ALA A 747 24.82 -55.05 -71.52
C ALA A 747 26.23 -55.66 -71.60
N ALA A 748 26.72 -56.00 -72.80
CA ALA A 748 28.09 -56.47 -73.00
C ALA A 748 29.13 -55.41 -72.58
N TYR A 749 28.87 -54.13 -72.87
CA TYR A 749 29.68 -53.00 -72.44
C TYR A 749 29.69 -52.82 -70.90
N LEU A 750 28.55 -52.95 -70.23
CA LEU A 750 28.44 -52.92 -68.77
C LEU A 750 29.17 -54.11 -68.10
N PHE A 751 29.07 -55.31 -68.67
CA PHE A 751 29.82 -56.47 -68.19
C PHE A 751 31.34 -56.31 -68.38
N LYS A 752 31.78 -55.68 -69.49
CA LYS A 752 33.18 -55.25 -69.69
C LYS A 752 33.61 -54.28 -68.60
N GLY A 753 32.83 -53.23 -68.34
CA GLY A 753 33.14 -52.21 -67.33
C GLY A 753 33.36 -52.76 -65.93
N ASN A 754 32.67 -53.87 -65.59
CA ASN A 754 32.81 -54.57 -64.31
C ASN A 754 33.73 -55.81 -64.36
N ASN A 755 34.71 -55.83 -65.28
CA ASN A 755 35.73 -56.88 -65.45
C ASN A 755 35.20 -58.32 -65.68
N ARG A 756 33.94 -58.49 -66.10
CA ARG A 756 33.35 -59.82 -66.39
C ARG A 756 33.55 -60.23 -67.85
N TRP A 757 34.82 -60.29 -68.26
CA TRP A 757 35.25 -60.54 -69.64
C TRP A 757 34.63 -61.80 -70.26
N LYS A 758 34.60 -62.92 -69.53
CA LYS A 758 34.02 -64.18 -70.03
C LYS A 758 32.51 -64.05 -70.38
N GLN A 759 31.72 -63.38 -69.52
CA GLN A 759 30.28 -63.15 -69.78
C GLN A 759 30.04 -62.14 -70.91
N SER A 760 30.82 -61.06 -70.98
CA SER A 760 30.75 -60.08 -72.07
C SER A 760 31.07 -60.72 -73.43
N VAL A 761 32.14 -61.51 -73.50
CA VAL A 761 32.54 -62.26 -74.71
C VAL A 761 31.50 -63.31 -75.09
N GLU A 762 30.94 -64.06 -74.15
CA GLU A 762 29.88 -65.05 -74.44
C GLU A 762 28.60 -64.40 -74.98
N LEU A 763 28.23 -63.23 -74.47
CA LEU A 763 27.11 -62.45 -74.99
C LEU A 763 27.40 -61.98 -76.43
N CYS A 764 28.59 -61.43 -76.69
CA CYS A 764 29.00 -61.05 -78.05
C CYS A 764 29.09 -62.26 -79.01
N LYS A 765 29.44 -63.47 -78.54
CA LYS A 765 29.37 -64.72 -79.30
C LYS A 765 27.92 -65.05 -79.68
N LYS A 766 26.97 -64.97 -78.73
CA LYS A 766 25.52 -65.17 -78.97
C LYS A 766 24.95 -64.14 -79.96
N ASP A 767 25.37 -62.89 -79.86
CA ASP A 767 24.94 -61.78 -80.73
C ASP A 767 25.68 -61.69 -82.07
N LYS A 768 26.65 -62.58 -82.34
CA LYS A 768 27.51 -62.56 -83.54
C LYS A 768 28.21 -61.20 -83.75
N LEU A 769 28.49 -60.50 -82.66
CA LEU A 769 29.10 -59.17 -82.66
C LEU A 769 30.63 -59.29 -82.69
N TYR A 770 31.14 -59.77 -83.82
CA TYR A 770 32.52 -60.23 -83.96
C TYR A 770 33.59 -59.16 -83.67
N LYS A 771 33.34 -57.88 -84.00
CA LYS A 771 34.29 -56.78 -83.76
C LYS A 771 34.46 -56.47 -82.28
N ASP A 772 33.36 -56.29 -81.56
CA ASP A 772 33.37 -55.98 -80.13
C ASP A 772 33.90 -57.19 -79.33
N ALA A 773 33.56 -58.42 -79.74
CA ALA A 773 34.14 -59.65 -79.16
C ALA A 773 35.68 -59.68 -79.25
N MET A 774 36.26 -59.33 -80.39
CA MET A 774 37.72 -59.27 -80.60
C MET A 774 38.38 -58.18 -79.74
N GLN A 775 37.75 -57.00 -79.65
CA GLN A 775 38.27 -55.90 -78.83
C GLN A 775 38.22 -56.26 -77.34
N TYR A 776 37.10 -56.78 -76.84
CA TYR A 776 36.95 -57.12 -75.42
C TYR A 776 37.87 -58.28 -75.01
N ALA A 777 38.20 -59.18 -75.93
CA ALA A 777 39.21 -60.23 -75.71
C ALA A 777 40.62 -59.66 -75.60
N SER A 778 41.01 -58.79 -76.54
CA SER A 778 42.30 -58.09 -76.52
C SER A 778 42.50 -57.27 -75.24
N GLU A 779 41.47 -56.52 -74.83
CA GLU A 779 41.46 -55.72 -73.60
C GLU A 779 41.51 -56.57 -72.32
N SER A 780 40.95 -57.79 -72.34
CA SER A 780 40.91 -58.66 -71.16
C SER A 780 42.28 -59.16 -70.68
N LYS A 781 43.27 -59.23 -71.59
CA LYS A 781 44.60 -59.83 -71.37
C LYS A 781 44.59 -61.28 -70.85
N ASP A 782 43.48 -62.01 -71.04
CA ASP A 782 43.36 -63.43 -70.66
C ASP A 782 43.68 -64.34 -71.86
N ILE A 783 44.80 -65.07 -71.78
CA ILE A 783 45.30 -65.97 -72.83
C ILE A 783 44.26 -67.06 -73.13
N GLU A 784 43.63 -67.63 -72.10
CA GLU A 784 42.65 -68.70 -72.27
C GLU A 784 41.40 -68.21 -73.01
N LEU A 785 40.93 -67.00 -72.71
CA LEU A 785 39.75 -66.41 -73.35
C LEU A 785 40.01 -66.08 -74.82
N ALA A 786 41.23 -65.65 -75.17
CA ALA A 786 41.64 -65.42 -76.54
C ALA A 786 41.77 -66.74 -77.33
N GLU A 787 42.34 -67.79 -76.73
CA GLU A 787 42.43 -69.13 -77.32
C GLU A 787 41.03 -69.78 -77.48
N GLU A 788 40.12 -69.64 -76.51
CA GLU A 788 38.71 -70.06 -76.60
C GLU A 788 37.92 -69.33 -77.70
N LEU A 789 38.20 -68.04 -77.92
CA LEU A 789 37.61 -67.27 -79.02
C LEU A 789 38.16 -67.74 -80.37
N LEU A 790 39.47 -67.92 -80.47
CA LEU A 790 40.13 -68.38 -81.69
C LEU A 790 39.60 -69.76 -82.11
N ALA A 791 39.46 -70.68 -81.16
CA ALA A 791 38.86 -72.00 -81.38
C ALA A 791 37.39 -71.91 -81.84
N TRP A 792 36.60 -70.98 -81.27
CA TRP A 792 35.21 -70.77 -81.67
C TRP A 792 35.07 -70.19 -83.09
N PHE A 793 35.90 -69.22 -83.47
CA PHE A 793 35.94 -68.68 -84.85
C PHE A 793 36.27 -69.75 -85.90
N LEU A 794 37.11 -70.72 -85.50
CA LEU A 794 37.50 -71.87 -86.31
C LEU A 794 36.34 -72.87 -86.47
N GLN A 795 35.55 -73.09 -85.40
CA GLN A 795 34.33 -73.90 -85.43
C GLN A 795 33.19 -73.26 -86.26
N GLU A 796 33.02 -71.93 -86.22
CA GLU A 796 32.10 -71.20 -87.13
C GLU A 796 32.64 -71.11 -88.58
N ASN A 797 33.84 -71.62 -88.87
CA ASN A 797 34.47 -71.67 -90.19
C ASN A 797 34.69 -70.26 -90.85
N LYS A 798 34.84 -69.21 -90.03
CA LYS A 798 35.02 -67.82 -90.48
C LYS A 798 36.49 -67.40 -90.53
N LYS A 799 37.15 -67.76 -91.63
CA LYS A 799 38.60 -67.57 -91.87
C LYS A 799 39.07 -66.10 -91.82
N GLU A 800 38.23 -65.16 -92.26
CA GLU A 800 38.54 -63.71 -92.18
C GLU A 800 38.55 -63.20 -90.73
N CYS A 801 37.63 -63.69 -89.89
CA CYS A 801 37.58 -63.33 -88.49
C CYS A 801 38.75 -63.94 -87.70
N PHE A 802 39.18 -65.15 -88.07
CA PHE A 802 40.40 -65.77 -87.52
C PHE A 802 41.63 -64.89 -87.77
N ALA A 803 41.83 -64.38 -89.00
CA ALA A 803 42.92 -63.45 -89.29
C ALA A 803 42.81 -62.13 -88.49
N ALA A 804 41.60 -61.57 -88.36
CA ALA A 804 41.37 -60.38 -87.55
C ALA A 804 41.66 -60.59 -86.05
N CYS A 805 41.34 -61.78 -85.49
CA CYS A 805 41.73 -62.17 -84.14
C CYS A 805 43.25 -62.22 -83.96
N LEU A 806 43.98 -62.82 -84.92
CA LEU A 806 45.46 -62.88 -84.86
C LEU A 806 46.10 -61.48 -84.85
N PHE A 807 45.50 -60.50 -85.51
CA PHE A 807 45.95 -59.10 -85.46
C PHE A 807 45.52 -58.37 -84.19
N SER A 808 44.28 -58.53 -83.71
CA SER A 808 43.78 -57.81 -82.54
C SER A 808 44.32 -58.35 -81.20
N CYS A 809 44.62 -59.65 -81.14
CA CYS A 809 45.13 -60.33 -79.95
C CYS A 809 46.61 -60.73 -80.11
N TYR A 810 47.36 -59.99 -80.93
CA TYR A 810 48.75 -60.31 -81.32
C TYR A 810 49.66 -60.57 -80.12
N ASP A 811 49.59 -59.71 -79.09
CA ASP A 811 50.44 -59.77 -77.88
C ASP A 811 50.11 -60.95 -76.94
N LEU A 812 48.97 -61.61 -77.14
CA LEU A 812 48.33 -62.48 -76.15
C LEU A 812 48.27 -63.96 -76.59
N LEU A 813 48.32 -64.21 -77.89
CA LEU A 813 48.25 -65.56 -78.47
C LEU A 813 49.64 -66.21 -78.51
N ARG A 814 49.72 -67.50 -78.17
CA ARG A 814 50.97 -68.27 -78.24
C ARG A 814 51.24 -68.75 -79.67
N PRO A 815 52.42 -68.47 -80.28
CA PRO A 815 52.74 -68.90 -81.64
C PRO A 815 52.56 -70.41 -81.87
N ASP A 816 52.91 -71.24 -80.90
CA ASP A 816 52.81 -72.71 -80.97
C ASP A 816 51.36 -73.18 -81.15
N VAL A 817 50.43 -72.58 -80.39
CA VAL A 817 48.98 -72.90 -80.43
C VAL A 817 48.36 -72.41 -81.74
N VAL A 818 48.77 -71.22 -82.21
CA VAL A 818 48.35 -70.70 -83.52
C VAL A 818 48.85 -71.60 -84.65
N LEU A 819 50.08 -72.12 -84.55
CA LEU A 819 50.68 -72.98 -85.57
C LEU A 819 50.02 -74.36 -85.61
N GLU A 820 49.79 -74.97 -84.44
CA GLU A 820 49.07 -76.24 -84.33
C GLU A 820 47.63 -76.13 -84.87
N THR A 821 46.90 -75.07 -84.50
CA THR A 821 45.51 -74.88 -84.94
C THR A 821 45.39 -74.57 -86.42
N ALA A 822 46.26 -73.70 -86.97
CA ALA A 822 46.31 -73.38 -88.40
C ALA A 822 46.71 -74.58 -89.27
N TRP A 823 47.62 -75.43 -88.77
CA TRP A 823 48.01 -76.68 -89.43
C TRP A 823 46.89 -77.72 -89.43
N ARG A 824 46.30 -78.00 -88.25
CA ARG A 824 45.20 -78.99 -88.10
C ARG A 824 43.98 -78.68 -88.99
N HIS A 825 43.76 -77.43 -89.37
CA HIS A 825 42.57 -76.98 -90.13
C HIS A 825 42.88 -76.47 -91.55
N ASN A 826 44.12 -76.63 -92.06
CA ASN A 826 44.54 -76.16 -93.40
C ASN A 826 44.25 -74.66 -93.65
N ILE A 827 44.63 -73.79 -92.72
CA ILE A 827 44.40 -72.31 -92.79
C ILE A 827 45.74 -71.53 -92.72
N MET A 828 46.86 -72.20 -92.98
CA MET A 828 48.21 -71.61 -92.91
C MET A 828 48.34 -70.24 -93.60
N ASP A 829 47.80 -70.08 -94.81
CA ASP A 829 47.88 -68.85 -95.61
C ASP A 829 47.38 -67.59 -94.86
N PHE A 830 46.34 -67.73 -94.02
CA PHE A 830 45.77 -66.64 -93.23
C PHE A 830 46.59 -66.33 -91.96
N SER A 831 47.41 -67.28 -91.51
CA SER A 831 48.32 -67.13 -90.36
C SER A 831 49.71 -66.64 -90.72
N MET A 832 50.12 -66.73 -92.00
CA MET A 832 51.45 -66.29 -92.45
C MET A 832 51.81 -64.83 -92.09
N PRO A 833 50.91 -63.82 -92.19
CA PRO A 833 51.24 -62.45 -91.78
C PRO A 833 51.58 -62.32 -90.29
N TYR A 834 50.92 -63.10 -89.43
CA TYR A 834 51.20 -63.17 -87.99
C TYR A 834 52.60 -63.76 -87.75
N PHE A 835 52.92 -64.91 -88.37
CA PHE A 835 54.25 -65.52 -88.25
C PHE A 835 55.38 -64.66 -88.82
N ILE A 836 55.17 -63.96 -89.93
CA ILE A 836 56.17 -63.03 -90.49
C ILE A 836 56.49 -61.91 -89.50
N GLN A 837 55.48 -61.35 -88.83
CA GLN A 837 55.68 -60.29 -87.84
C GLN A 837 56.34 -60.83 -86.56
N VAL A 838 55.92 -62.00 -86.05
CA VAL A 838 56.56 -62.66 -84.91
C VAL A 838 58.03 -62.98 -85.20
N MET A 839 58.35 -63.56 -86.37
CA MET A 839 59.73 -63.84 -86.76
C MET A 839 60.56 -62.57 -86.92
N ARG A 840 60.01 -61.50 -87.53
CA ARG A 840 60.69 -60.20 -87.64
C ARG A 840 60.97 -59.58 -86.28
N GLU A 841 60.03 -59.69 -85.35
CA GLU A 841 60.19 -59.18 -83.99
C GLU A 841 61.19 -60.01 -83.17
N TYR A 842 61.18 -61.34 -83.34
CA TYR A 842 62.15 -62.23 -82.71
C TYR A 842 63.57 -61.97 -83.22
N LEU A 843 63.75 -61.87 -84.55
CA LEU A 843 65.01 -61.48 -85.18
C LEU A 843 65.46 -60.08 -84.69
N SER A 844 64.58 -59.07 -84.71
CA SER A 844 64.94 -57.73 -84.23
C SER A 844 65.25 -57.68 -82.73
N LYS A 845 64.64 -58.54 -81.91
CA LYS A 845 64.99 -58.68 -80.47
C LYS A 845 66.34 -59.39 -80.31
N VAL A 846 66.64 -60.41 -81.11
CA VAL A 846 67.95 -61.08 -81.13
C VAL A 846 69.04 -60.11 -81.59
N ASP A 847 68.85 -59.38 -82.70
CA ASP A 847 69.78 -58.35 -83.18
C ASP A 847 70.03 -57.27 -82.11
N LYS A 848 68.98 -56.84 -81.39
CA LYS A 848 69.08 -55.88 -80.28
C LYS A 848 69.82 -56.46 -79.07
N LEU A 849 69.67 -57.74 -78.78
CA LEU A 849 70.40 -58.41 -77.70
C LEU A 849 71.87 -58.58 -78.09
N GLU A 850 72.16 -59.05 -79.30
CA GLU A 850 73.51 -59.17 -79.85
C GLU A 850 74.25 -57.82 -79.88
N THR A 851 73.58 -56.75 -80.34
CA THR A 851 74.15 -55.39 -80.29
C THR A 851 74.28 -54.84 -78.87
N SER A 852 73.37 -55.18 -77.95
CA SER A 852 73.54 -54.81 -76.53
C SER A 852 74.69 -55.56 -75.86
N GLU A 853 74.94 -56.81 -76.27
CA GLU A 853 76.05 -57.62 -75.76
C GLU A 853 77.38 -57.21 -76.41
N SER A 854 77.39 -56.79 -77.68
CA SER A 854 78.58 -56.22 -78.32
C SER A 854 78.95 -54.87 -77.71
N VAL A 855 77.96 -53.99 -77.47
CA VAL A 855 78.19 -52.71 -76.76
C VAL A 855 78.66 -52.95 -75.32
N ARG A 856 78.11 -53.93 -74.60
CA ARG A 856 78.65 -54.32 -73.28
C ARG A 856 80.10 -54.79 -73.34
N LYS A 857 80.47 -55.58 -74.36
CA LYS A 857 81.86 -56.03 -74.57
C LYS A 857 82.78 -54.87 -74.95
N GLU A 858 82.31 -53.88 -75.72
CA GLU A 858 83.06 -52.66 -76.01
C GLU A 858 83.20 -51.77 -74.77
N GLU A 859 82.16 -51.61 -73.94
CA GLU A 859 82.24 -50.90 -72.65
C GLU A 859 83.19 -51.59 -71.66
N GLU A 860 83.11 -52.92 -71.54
CA GLU A 860 84.03 -53.72 -70.71
C GLU A 860 85.49 -53.56 -71.19
N GLN A 861 85.75 -53.63 -72.50
CA GLN A 861 87.08 -53.40 -73.09
C GLN A 861 87.58 -51.96 -72.96
N ALA A 862 86.71 -50.96 -73.13
CA ALA A 862 87.05 -49.54 -72.94
C ALA A 862 87.33 -49.21 -71.47
N THR A 863 86.72 -49.94 -70.54
CA THR A 863 86.96 -49.82 -69.10
C THR A 863 88.27 -50.50 -68.68
N GLU A 864 88.63 -51.64 -69.27
CA GLU A 864 89.92 -52.32 -68.99
C GLU A 864 91.14 -51.60 -69.61
N THR A 865 90.98 -50.82 -70.67
CA THR A 865 92.11 -50.23 -71.43
C THR A 865 92.54 -48.82 -70.98
N GLN A 866 91.95 -48.24 -69.93
CA GLN A 866 92.44 -46.99 -69.34
C GLN A 866 93.48 -47.24 -68.22
N PRO A 867 94.76 -46.84 -68.38
CA PRO A 867 95.79 -47.03 -67.36
C PRO A 867 95.65 -46.07 -66.16
N ILE A 868 95.88 -46.62 -64.97
CA ILE A 868 95.76 -45.96 -63.66
C ILE A 868 96.73 -44.79 -63.51
N VAL A 869 96.24 -43.62 -63.08
CA VAL A 869 97.06 -42.47 -62.63
C VAL A 869 96.80 -42.19 -61.15
N TYR A 870 97.83 -42.31 -60.32
CA TYR A 870 97.82 -42.04 -58.87
C TYR A 870 97.92 -40.54 -58.56
N GLY A 871 97.19 -40.05 -57.53
CA GLY A 871 97.24 -38.62 -57.19
C GLY A 871 96.55 -38.13 -55.89
N THR A 872 96.76 -38.78 -54.73
CA THR A 872 96.54 -38.24 -53.35
C THR A 872 95.11 -37.85 -52.88
N PRO A 873 94.84 -37.83 -51.55
CA PRO A 873 95.04 -38.89 -50.57
C PRO A 873 93.75 -39.25 -49.77
N GLN A 874 93.83 -40.30 -48.95
CA GLN A 874 92.71 -40.93 -48.22
C GLN A 874 91.98 -40.03 -47.20
N LEU A 875 90.70 -40.32 -46.99
CA LEU A 875 90.03 -40.17 -45.68
C LEU A 875 89.03 -41.33 -45.47
N MET A 876 89.15 -42.01 -44.33
CA MET A 876 88.21 -43.03 -43.86
C MET A 876 87.01 -42.39 -43.15
N LEU A 877 86.00 -43.24 -42.87
CA LEU A 877 84.79 -43.03 -42.04
C LEU A 877 83.55 -42.42 -42.71
N THR A 878 82.56 -43.30 -42.87
CA THR A 878 81.15 -43.19 -42.43
C THR A 878 80.44 -41.83 -42.37
N ALA A 879 79.17 -41.90 -42.78
CA ALA A 879 78.09 -40.91 -42.65
C ALA A 879 78.03 -39.85 -43.76
N GLY A 880 76.88 -39.82 -44.46
CA GLY A 880 76.45 -38.62 -45.15
C GLY A 880 76.12 -37.52 -44.13
N PRO A 881 76.23 -36.25 -44.54
CA PRO A 881 74.98 -35.53 -44.72
C PRO A 881 74.98 -34.53 -45.89
N SER A 882 73.77 -34.07 -46.21
CA SER A 882 73.46 -32.78 -46.85
C SER A 882 74.39 -31.62 -46.46
N VAL A 883 74.69 -30.69 -47.39
CA VAL A 883 74.17 -29.28 -47.39
C VAL A 883 74.20 -28.74 -48.88
N PRO A 884 74.02 -27.45 -49.24
CA PRO A 884 72.88 -27.04 -50.07
C PRO A 884 73.23 -26.45 -51.46
N VAL A 885 72.19 -26.16 -52.25
CA VAL A 885 72.18 -24.97 -53.13
C VAL A 885 71.01 -24.06 -52.72
N PRO A 886 71.26 -22.79 -52.34
CA PRO A 886 70.27 -21.79 -51.93
C PRO A 886 70.00 -20.77 -53.09
N PRO A 887 69.28 -19.64 -52.92
CA PRO A 887 68.16 -19.29 -52.02
C PRO A 887 66.99 -18.53 -52.75
N GLN A 888 66.12 -17.93 -51.92
CA GLN A 888 65.20 -16.79 -52.15
C GLN A 888 63.79 -17.11 -52.70
N GLN A 889 62.67 -16.93 -51.96
CA GLN A 889 62.21 -15.90 -50.97
C GLN A 889 61.91 -14.52 -51.59
N PRO A 890 61.06 -13.66 -50.99
CA PRO A 890 60.35 -13.75 -49.70
C PRO A 890 58.81 -13.61 -49.84
N TYR A 891 57.92 -13.48 -48.84
CA TYR A 891 57.92 -13.44 -47.34
C TYR A 891 56.65 -14.21 -46.86
N GLY A 892 56.37 -14.48 -45.57
CA GLY A 892 57.12 -14.27 -44.32
C GLY A 892 56.30 -14.77 -43.10
N TYR A 893 56.97 -15.38 -42.14
CA TYR A 893 56.37 -15.97 -40.91
C TYR A 893 56.73 -15.11 -39.68
N GLY A 894 55.91 -15.19 -38.62
CA GLY A 894 56.44 -15.35 -37.25
C GLY A 894 56.70 -14.11 -36.36
N TYR A 895 55.95 -14.08 -35.25
CA TYR A 895 56.43 -13.89 -33.86
C TYR A 895 57.45 -12.78 -33.50
N GLN A 896 57.01 -11.84 -32.65
CA GLN A 896 57.59 -11.64 -31.30
C GLN A 896 56.67 -10.79 -30.40
N ALA A 897 56.64 -11.09 -29.10
CA ALA A 897 56.12 -10.21 -28.05
C ALA A 897 57.32 -9.54 -27.33
N PRO A 898 57.18 -8.34 -26.74
CA PRO A 898 56.71 -8.28 -25.35
C PRO A 898 55.96 -7.00 -24.88
N ALA A 899 55.25 -7.15 -23.75
CA ALA A 899 55.01 -6.18 -22.65
C ALA A 899 54.37 -4.79 -22.89
N GLY A 900 53.29 -4.51 -22.13
CA GLY A 900 53.06 -3.16 -21.58
C GLY A 900 51.61 -2.70 -21.33
N TYR A 901 51.04 -3.01 -20.14
CA TYR A 901 49.90 -2.34 -19.45
C TYR A 901 48.53 -2.23 -20.22
N THR A 902 47.34 -2.27 -19.60
CA THR A 902 46.89 -2.15 -18.20
C THR A 902 45.59 -2.96 -17.99
N GLN A 903 45.33 -3.43 -16.76
CA GLN A 903 43.99 -3.84 -16.28
C GLN A 903 43.10 -2.58 -16.02
N PRO A 904 41.75 -2.64 -15.78
CA PRO A 904 41.08 -3.63 -14.92
C PRO A 904 39.63 -4.10 -15.23
N ALA A 905 39.25 -5.17 -14.49
CA ALA A 905 37.98 -5.43 -13.81
C ALA A 905 36.59 -5.46 -14.52
N ALA A 906 35.96 -6.63 -14.36
CA ALA A 906 34.62 -6.86 -13.79
C ALA A 906 33.31 -6.70 -14.62
N GLN A 907 32.49 -7.74 -14.44
CA GLN A 907 31.03 -7.93 -14.60
C GLN A 907 30.12 -6.75 -14.14
N PRO A 908 28.78 -6.76 -14.42
CA PRO A 908 27.93 -7.93 -14.69
C PRO A 908 26.95 -7.84 -15.87
N GLY A 909 26.37 -8.99 -16.22
CA GLY A 909 25.14 -9.06 -17.01
C GLY A 909 23.90 -8.79 -16.13
N PHE A 910 22.92 -8.09 -16.67
CA PHE A 910 21.61 -7.89 -16.04
C PHE A 910 20.58 -8.85 -16.65
N GLY A 911 19.98 -9.69 -15.82
CA GLY A 911 18.73 -10.36 -16.14
C GLY A 911 17.56 -9.50 -15.66
N TYR A 912 16.51 -9.43 -16.47
CA TYR A 912 15.18 -8.98 -16.06
C TYR A 912 14.18 -10.08 -16.42
N GLY A 913 13.59 -10.68 -15.40
CA GLY A 913 12.34 -11.43 -15.51
C GLY A 913 11.25 -10.63 -14.80
N MET A 914 10.13 -10.42 -15.48
CA MET A 914 8.83 -10.26 -14.83
C MET A 914 8.24 -11.64 -14.54
#